data_AF-A0A960JWI3-F1
#
_entry.id   AF-A0A960JWI3-F1
#
_cell.length_a   1.000
_cell.length_b   1.000
_cell.length_c   1.000
_cell.angle_alpha   90.00
_cell.angle_beta   90.00
_cell.angle_gamma   90.00
#
_symmetry.space_group_name_H-M   'P 1'
#
loop_
_entity.id
_entity.type
_entity.pdbx_description
1 polymer ?
#
loop_
_entity_poly.entity_id
_entity_poly.type
_entity_poly.pdbx_seq_one_letter_code
_entity_poly.pdbx_strand_id
1 'polypeptide(L)'
;MAFIALAGLLLSLAAPAVLSAAGPAASGTAAAAQEMLKERSKELGLEPTDIREARISSLVPSPHNGITHVYFQQLYRGIEVRGGVINMSLKGRSPVTFGSRFVAGLAGSAGDQSALLTATEAAEAALAHLQIQPTEPMRLLSFEGGAEETTLLTDGGVASRPIEARLTWVPTGRNVRLAWRIEIDQLGGEHWWQAYVDAGTGADLGQDDLVIHDPLTVARRDDGDSDGDSDDDGGDPGFPPTDGAVYNVFPLPFESPTDGPRELVENAADPAASPFGWHDTDGAAGAEFTVTRGNNVHAYTDLDADNVADPGSDPDGGAALSFDFPLDLSLGPDTYRPAAVTNLFYWNNIVHDVAFGFGFDEASGNFQETNYGGLGLGGDYVRAEAQDGSGTNNANFATPSDGNRPRMQMFVWTHPTPNFVRINGGPIAGDFTASRASFGPQLPDVGPITADVTLVDDASGASTTDGCEPFVGFPSGNIALLDRGSCTFVIKVLNAQAAGAVGVIVANNAAGTITMGGADPTVAIPSVMVSIEIGDLFKANLPFNATLVANPTLSINRDSDLDAGVIAHEYGHGISNRLTGGPGIVNCLRNAEQMGEGWSDWQALTFTTEPSDNPLTVRGVGTYVIFQGEDGNGIRPTPYSTDLAVNPSTYASVADVANISQPHGIGYVWNSMLWEVYW
;
A
#
# COMPACT_ATOMS: atom_id res chain seq x y z
N MET A 1 -19.86 57.16 -43.88
CA MET A 1 -18.76 56.59 -43.09
C MET A 1 -19.26 56.41 -41.66
N ALA A 2 -19.88 55.25 -41.40
CA ALA A 2 -20.41 54.79 -40.11
C ALA A 2 -20.65 53.27 -40.20
N PHE A 3 -20.69 52.61 -39.03
CA PHE A 3 -21.04 51.20 -38.68
C PHE A 3 -19.85 50.27 -38.31
N ILE A 4 -19.66 49.95 -37.00
CA ILE A 4 -20.10 48.74 -36.20
C ILE A 4 -19.15 47.54 -36.43
N ALA A 5 -18.74 46.65 -35.52
CA ALA A 5 -18.62 46.46 -34.07
C ALA A 5 -17.99 45.04 -33.88
N LEU A 6 -17.59 44.68 -32.65
CA LEU A 6 -17.31 43.31 -32.16
C LEU A 6 -16.07 42.55 -32.69
N ALA A 7 -15.06 42.46 -31.82
CA ALA A 7 -14.19 41.29 -31.65
C ALA A 7 -13.93 41.20 -30.14
N GLY A 8 -14.14 40.11 -29.41
CA GLY A 8 -14.41 38.73 -29.75
C GLY A 8 -14.00 37.97 -28.50
N LEU A 9 -14.98 37.69 -27.64
CA LEU A 9 -14.83 36.94 -26.38
C LEU A 9 -14.47 35.49 -26.73
N LEU A 10 -13.18 35.15 -26.75
CA LEU A 10 -12.71 33.77 -26.86
C LEU A 10 -12.56 33.22 -25.44
N LEU A 11 -13.67 32.70 -24.90
CA LEU A 11 -13.59 31.71 -23.83
C LEU A 11 -12.84 30.49 -24.38
N SER A 12 -11.80 30.08 -23.67
CA SER A 12 -11.09 28.82 -23.89
C SER A 12 -12.07 27.65 -23.74
N LEU A 13 -12.49 27.10 -24.87
CA LEU A 13 -13.25 25.86 -24.98
C LEU A 13 -12.32 24.67 -24.72
N ALA A 14 -12.06 24.37 -23.45
CA ALA A 14 -11.65 23.05 -22.99
C ALA A 14 -12.71 22.42 -22.06
N ALA A 15 -13.90 23.03 -21.98
CA ALA A 15 -15.01 22.59 -21.15
C ALA A 15 -15.99 21.53 -21.73
N PRO A 16 -15.92 21.00 -22.99
CA PRO A 16 -17.03 20.14 -23.42
C PRO A 16 -17.03 18.73 -22.83
N ALA A 17 -15.87 18.16 -22.45
CA ALA A 17 -15.81 16.72 -22.15
C ALA A 17 -16.50 16.34 -20.83
N VAL A 18 -16.28 17.10 -19.74
CA VAL A 18 -16.85 16.76 -18.42
C VAL A 18 -18.35 17.11 -18.33
N LEU A 19 -18.83 18.08 -19.11
CA LEU A 19 -20.24 18.49 -19.08
C LEU A 19 -21.13 17.76 -20.09
N SER A 20 -20.59 17.16 -21.17
CA SER A 20 -21.44 16.58 -22.22
C SER A 20 -22.09 15.23 -21.84
N ALA A 21 -21.59 14.56 -20.79
CA ALA A 21 -22.16 13.31 -20.29
C ALA A 21 -23.15 13.51 -19.10
N ALA A 22 -23.21 14.72 -18.52
CA ALA A 22 -23.92 14.96 -17.29
C ALA A 22 -25.37 15.45 -17.55
N GLY A 23 -26.38 14.72 -17.07
CA GLY A 23 -27.78 15.07 -17.25
C GLY A 23 -28.17 16.45 -16.66
N PRO A 24 -29.39 16.95 -16.92
CA PRO A 24 -29.85 18.29 -16.50
C PRO A 24 -29.73 18.57 -14.99
N ALA A 25 -29.76 17.53 -14.15
CA ALA A 25 -29.59 17.65 -12.70
C ALA A 25 -28.14 17.97 -12.31
N ALA A 26 -27.15 17.34 -12.95
CA ALA A 26 -25.73 17.55 -12.68
C ALA A 26 -25.25 18.95 -13.12
N SER A 27 -25.81 19.50 -14.21
CA SER A 27 -25.53 20.89 -14.61
C SER A 27 -26.11 21.92 -13.61
N GLY A 28 -27.25 21.62 -12.98
CA GLY A 28 -27.81 22.43 -11.89
C GLY A 28 -26.96 22.40 -10.61
N THR A 29 -26.45 21.22 -10.23
CA THR A 29 -25.56 21.06 -9.07
C THR A 29 -24.22 21.78 -9.28
N ALA A 30 -23.61 21.65 -10.46
CA ALA A 30 -22.37 22.34 -10.80
C ALA A 30 -22.51 23.87 -10.69
N ALA A 31 -23.61 24.43 -11.19
CA ALA A 31 -23.90 25.86 -11.08
C ALA A 31 -24.08 26.29 -9.60
N ALA A 32 -24.79 25.50 -8.80
CA ALA A 32 -24.96 25.77 -7.37
C ALA A 32 -23.63 25.74 -6.61
N ALA A 33 -22.75 24.78 -6.92
CA ALA A 33 -21.42 24.69 -6.33
C ALA A 33 -20.54 25.90 -6.67
N GLN A 34 -20.58 26.37 -7.92
CA GLN A 34 -19.85 27.58 -8.34
C GLN A 34 -20.37 28.85 -7.65
N GLU A 35 -21.68 28.96 -7.48
CA GLU A 35 -22.31 30.08 -6.77
C GLU A 35 -21.88 30.07 -5.30
N MET A 36 -21.93 28.90 -4.65
CA MET A 36 -21.49 28.71 -3.28
C MET A 36 -20.01 29.01 -3.07
N LEU A 37 -19.12 28.59 -3.99
CA LEU A 37 -17.71 28.94 -3.94
C LEU A 37 -17.50 30.46 -3.93
N LYS A 38 -18.24 31.19 -4.77
CA LYS A 38 -18.16 32.66 -4.82
C LYS A 38 -18.65 33.30 -3.52
N GLU A 39 -19.77 32.84 -2.98
CA GLU A 39 -20.34 33.34 -1.73
C GLU A 39 -19.40 33.11 -0.55
N ARG A 40 -18.83 31.91 -0.45
CA ARG A 40 -17.98 31.48 0.68
C ARG A 40 -16.51 31.90 0.55
N SER A 41 -16.05 32.31 -0.63
CA SER A 41 -14.65 32.71 -0.86
C SER A 41 -14.10 33.69 0.18
N LYS A 42 -14.91 34.67 0.60
CA LYS A 42 -14.54 35.65 1.63
C LYS A 42 -14.34 35.02 3.01
N GLU A 43 -15.16 34.03 3.38
CA GLU A 43 -15.03 33.30 4.65
C GLU A 43 -13.73 32.49 4.69
N LEU A 44 -13.28 32.04 3.52
CA LEU A 44 -12.05 31.28 3.33
C LEU A 44 -10.80 32.17 3.21
N GLY A 45 -10.97 33.50 3.28
CA GLY A 45 -9.87 34.44 3.08
C GLY A 45 -9.32 34.48 1.64
N LEU A 46 -10.09 33.98 0.66
CA LEU A 46 -9.71 33.94 -0.75
C LEU A 46 -10.04 35.28 -1.43
N GLU A 47 -9.11 35.77 -2.24
CA GLU A 47 -9.33 36.91 -3.12
C GLU A 47 -10.12 36.49 -4.36
N PRO A 48 -10.84 37.41 -5.04
CA PRO A 48 -11.52 37.08 -6.31
C PRO A 48 -10.59 36.49 -7.37
N THR A 49 -9.29 36.84 -7.32
CA THR A 49 -8.25 36.28 -8.19
C THR A 49 -7.90 34.84 -7.89
N ASP A 50 -8.07 34.38 -6.65
CA ASP A 50 -7.71 33.01 -6.23
C ASP A 50 -8.71 31.96 -6.72
N ILE A 51 -9.96 32.38 -6.96
CA ILE A 51 -11.05 31.51 -7.45
C ILE A 51 -11.42 31.75 -8.91
N ARG A 52 -10.78 32.74 -9.57
CA ARG A 52 -11.15 33.17 -10.94
C ARG A 52 -11.01 32.04 -11.96
N GLU A 53 -9.97 31.23 -11.80
CA GLU A 53 -9.63 30.12 -12.69
C GLU A 53 -9.98 28.76 -12.06
N ALA A 54 -10.70 28.75 -10.92
CA ALA A 54 -11.14 27.51 -10.28
C ALA A 54 -11.98 26.66 -11.24
N ARG A 55 -11.59 25.41 -11.42
CA ARG A 55 -12.22 24.47 -12.34
C ARG A 55 -12.88 23.37 -11.54
N ILE A 56 -14.11 22.99 -11.91
CA ILE A 56 -14.68 21.73 -11.41
C ILE A 56 -13.87 20.60 -12.05
N SER A 57 -13.11 19.87 -11.26
CA SER A 57 -12.31 18.72 -11.72
C SER A 57 -13.20 17.49 -11.91
N SER A 58 -14.14 17.26 -10.97
CA SER A 58 -15.00 16.08 -10.99
C SER A 58 -16.38 16.39 -10.39
N LEU A 59 -17.39 15.70 -10.91
CA LEU A 59 -18.76 15.65 -10.39
C LEU A 59 -19.14 14.20 -10.21
N VAL A 60 -19.32 13.77 -8.97
CA VAL A 60 -19.57 12.37 -8.61
C VAL A 60 -20.95 12.28 -7.97
N PRO A 61 -22.00 11.87 -8.72
CA PRO A 61 -23.31 11.60 -8.15
C PRO A 61 -23.26 10.34 -7.28
N SER A 62 -24.01 10.32 -6.19
CA SER A 62 -24.24 9.13 -5.36
C SER A 62 -25.74 8.79 -5.41
N PRO A 63 -26.19 7.98 -6.40
CA PRO A 63 -27.61 7.77 -6.68
C PRO A 63 -28.41 7.26 -5.48
N HIS A 64 -27.82 6.40 -4.65
CA HIS A 64 -28.50 5.75 -3.52
C HIS A 64 -28.99 6.75 -2.46
N ASN A 65 -28.34 7.91 -2.29
CA ASN A 65 -28.69 8.90 -1.25
C ASN A 65 -29.02 10.31 -1.81
N GLY A 66 -28.82 10.51 -3.12
CA GLY A 66 -29.09 11.76 -3.84
C GLY A 66 -28.08 12.89 -3.56
N ILE A 67 -26.92 12.56 -2.99
CA ILE A 67 -25.80 13.49 -2.82
C ILE A 67 -25.01 13.54 -4.13
N THR A 68 -24.36 14.67 -4.40
CA THR A 68 -23.36 14.81 -5.46
C THR A 68 -22.13 15.47 -4.87
N HIS A 69 -20.99 14.82 -5.03
CA HIS A 69 -19.69 15.35 -4.65
C HIS A 69 -19.13 16.18 -5.80
N VAL A 70 -18.70 17.40 -5.49
CA VAL A 70 -18.15 18.37 -6.43
C VAL A 70 -16.75 18.70 -5.98
N TYR A 71 -15.79 18.45 -6.86
CA TYR A 71 -14.39 18.73 -6.63
C TYR A 71 -13.98 19.93 -7.47
N PHE A 72 -13.33 20.92 -6.85
CA PHE A 72 -12.69 22.02 -7.56
C PHE A 72 -11.18 21.90 -7.45
N GLN A 73 -10.51 22.08 -8.58
CA GLN A 73 -9.07 22.28 -8.67
C GLN A 73 -8.79 23.78 -8.82
N GLN A 74 -7.84 24.31 -8.05
CA GLN A 74 -7.35 25.67 -8.19
C GLN A 74 -6.35 25.74 -9.33
N LEU A 75 -6.50 26.75 -10.19
CA LEU A 75 -5.57 27.05 -11.27
C LEU A 75 -5.08 28.49 -11.15
N TYR A 76 -3.87 28.73 -11.65
CA TYR A 76 -3.35 30.07 -11.88
C TYR A 76 -2.53 30.12 -13.16
N ARG A 77 -2.88 31.05 -14.06
CA ARG A 77 -2.32 31.13 -15.43
C ARG A 77 -2.54 29.84 -16.21
N GLY A 78 -3.66 29.16 -15.96
CA GLY A 78 -3.99 27.88 -16.59
C GLY A 78 -3.18 26.67 -16.09
N ILE A 79 -2.40 26.82 -15.03
CA ILE A 79 -1.58 25.75 -14.42
C ILE A 79 -2.19 25.36 -13.07
N GLU A 80 -2.29 24.06 -12.79
CA GLU A 80 -2.83 23.54 -11.53
C GLU A 80 -1.94 23.84 -10.31
N VAL A 81 -2.59 24.15 -9.19
CA VAL A 81 -1.94 24.27 -7.87
C VAL A 81 -2.00 22.93 -7.14
N ARG A 82 -0.84 22.34 -6.86
CA ARG A 82 -0.71 21.09 -6.09
C ARG A 82 -1.43 21.22 -4.75
N GLY A 83 -2.36 20.29 -4.48
CA GLY A 83 -3.16 20.27 -3.24
C GLY A 83 -4.19 21.39 -3.11
N GLY A 84 -4.28 22.31 -4.09
CA GLY A 84 -5.26 23.38 -4.16
C GLY A 84 -6.63 22.85 -4.54
N VAL A 85 -7.28 22.12 -3.63
CA VAL A 85 -8.56 21.43 -3.87
C VAL A 85 -9.66 21.97 -2.94
N ILE A 86 -10.88 22.03 -3.45
CA ILE A 86 -12.11 22.16 -2.64
C ILE A 86 -12.96 20.92 -2.89
N ASN A 87 -13.44 20.29 -1.82
CA ASN A 87 -14.44 19.24 -1.89
C ASN A 87 -15.76 19.76 -1.31
N MET A 88 -16.86 19.50 -2.01
CA MET A 88 -18.18 19.95 -1.62
C MET A 88 -19.20 18.85 -1.91
N SER A 89 -19.95 18.43 -0.90
CA SER A 89 -21.03 17.46 -1.10
C SER A 89 -22.36 18.20 -1.04
N LEU A 90 -23.18 18.05 -2.07
CA LEU A 90 -24.46 18.75 -2.22
C LEU A 90 -25.61 17.75 -2.28
N LYS A 91 -26.70 18.00 -1.54
CA LYS A 91 -27.99 17.34 -1.76
C LYS A 91 -28.92 18.32 -2.46
N GLY A 92 -29.04 18.18 -3.78
CA GLY A 92 -29.64 19.21 -4.64
C GLY A 92 -28.79 20.50 -4.61
N ARG A 93 -29.34 21.59 -4.06
CA ARG A 93 -28.61 22.87 -3.88
C ARG A 93 -28.07 23.08 -2.47
N SER A 94 -28.37 22.18 -1.53
CA SER A 94 -28.02 22.33 -0.12
C SER A 94 -26.65 21.71 0.19
N PRO A 95 -25.73 22.44 0.84
CA PRO A 95 -24.45 21.87 1.25
C PRO A 95 -24.62 20.85 2.38
N VAL A 96 -23.92 19.73 2.25
CA VAL A 96 -23.79 18.68 3.28
C VAL A 96 -22.41 18.80 3.92
N THR A 97 -21.35 18.81 3.11
CA THR A 97 -19.97 19.01 3.55
C THR A 97 -19.25 20.01 2.65
N PHE A 98 -18.24 20.67 3.21
CA PHE A 98 -17.38 21.62 2.50
C PHE A 98 -15.98 21.65 3.13
N GLY A 99 -14.95 21.35 2.35
CA GLY A 99 -13.55 21.47 2.73
C GLY A 99 -12.76 22.25 1.68
N SER A 100 -11.74 22.99 2.12
CA SER A 100 -10.90 23.81 1.23
C SER A 100 -9.43 23.75 1.62
N ARG A 101 -8.58 23.55 0.61
CA ARG A 101 -7.13 23.73 0.64
C ARG A 101 -6.65 24.73 -0.43
N PHE A 102 -7.56 25.53 -0.99
CA PHE A 102 -7.17 26.60 -1.91
C PHE A 102 -6.19 27.56 -1.26
N VAL A 103 -5.17 27.96 -2.03
CA VAL A 103 -4.14 28.92 -1.62
C VAL A 103 -4.67 30.34 -1.80
N ALA A 104 -4.63 31.13 -0.73
CA ALA A 104 -5.00 32.54 -0.74
C ALA A 104 -3.85 33.44 -1.21
N GLY A 105 -4.17 34.57 -1.87
CA GLY A 105 -3.19 35.55 -2.33
C GLY A 105 -2.24 35.01 -3.41
N LEU A 106 -2.73 34.09 -4.22
CA LEU A 106 -1.94 33.28 -5.14
C LEU A 106 -1.22 34.14 -6.19
N ALA A 107 -1.90 35.16 -6.72
CA ALA A 107 -1.32 36.04 -7.73
C ALA A 107 -0.12 36.83 -7.21
N GLY A 108 -0.19 37.32 -5.97
CA GLY A 108 0.91 38.04 -5.34
C GLY A 108 2.07 37.11 -4.98
N SER A 109 1.76 35.89 -4.55
CA SER A 109 2.73 34.86 -4.18
C SER A 109 3.49 34.30 -5.39
N ALA A 110 2.79 34.07 -6.51
CA ALA A 110 3.36 33.58 -7.75
C ALA A 110 4.27 34.62 -8.44
N GLY A 111 3.85 35.89 -8.44
CA GLY A 111 4.61 36.98 -9.07
C GLY A 111 4.85 36.73 -10.58
N ASP A 112 6.05 37.02 -11.06
CA ASP A 112 6.42 36.90 -12.49
C ASP A 112 7.24 35.64 -12.80
N GLN A 113 7.09 34.58 -11.99
CA GLN A 113 7.76 33.30 -12.22
C GLN A 113 7.44 32.73 -13.62
N SER A 114 8.46 32.13 -14.24
CA SER A 114 8.40 31.44 -15.53
C SER A 114 9.32 30.22 -15.51
N ALA A 115 9.01 29.18 -16.29
CA ALA A 115 9.89 28.03 -16.45
C ALA A 115 11.16 28.45 -17.21
N LEU A 116 12.34 28.22 -16.60
CA LEU A 116 13.64 28.46 -17.22
C LEU A 116 14.33 27.16 -17.61
N LEU A 117 13.99 26.06 -16.92
CA LEU A 117 14.41 24.71 -17.25
C LEU A 117 13.40 24.02 -18.17
N THR A 118 13.92 23.22 -19.08
CA THR A 118 13.15 22.26 -19.87
C THR A 118 12.67 21.08 -19.03
N ALA A 119 11.64 20.38 -19.50
CA ALA A 119 11.18 19.13 -18.90
C ALA A 119 12.30 18.09 -18.75
N THR A 120 13.21 18.00 -19.73
CA THR A 120 14.35 17.06 -19.69
C THR A 120 15.34 17.43 -18.57
N GLU A 121 15.73 18.69 -18.46
CA GLU A 121 16.63 19.16 -17.38
C GLU A 121 15.98 18.97 -15.99
N ALA A 122 14.67 19.18 -15.89
CA ALA A 122 13.94 18.96 -14.65
C ALA A 122 13.83 17.47 -14.28
N ALA A 123 13.64 16.58 -15.25
CA ALA A 123 13.62 15.14 -15.01
C ALA A 123 15.00 14.61 -14.59
N GLU A 124 16.08 15.10 -15.19
CA GLU A 124 17.45 14.80 -14.77
C GLU A 124 17.73 15.28 -13.33
N ALA A 125 17.24 16.47 -12.97
CA ALA A 125 17.31 16.97 -11.60
C ALA A 125 16.50 16.11 -10.63
N ALA A 126 15.28 15.70 -10.98
CA ALA A 126 14.46 14.80 -10.16
C ALA A 126 15.16 13.48 -9.88
N LEU A 127 15.70 12.82 -10.91
CA LEU A 127 16.47 11.58 -10.78
C LEU A 127 17.69 11.77 -9.86
N ALA A 128 18.40 12.90 -9.99
CA ALA A 128 19.52 13.22 -9.12
C ALA A 128 19.12 13.41 -7.65
N HIS A 129 18.00 14.09 -7.38
CA HIS A 129 17.48 14.29 -6.02
C HIS A 129 17.00 12.98 -5.38
N LEU A 130 16.35 12.13 -6.19
CA LEU A 130 15.93 10.77 -5.81
C LEU A 130 17.09 9.77 -5.71
N GLN A 131 18.30 10.18 -6.09
CA GLN A 131 19.50 9.33 -6.14
C GLN A 131 19.37 8.13 -7.11
N ILE A 132 18.51 8.25 -8.12
CA ILE A 132 18.30 7.25 -9.16
C ILE A 132 19.25 7.56 -10.33
N GLN A 133 20.04 6.56 -10.75
CA GLN A 133 20.98 6.72 -11.88
C GLN A 133 20.36 6.14 -13.16
N PRO A 134 20.03 6.99 -14.16
CA PRO A 134 19.51 6.51 -15.44
C PRO A 134 20.54 5.66 -16.19
N THR A 135 20.08 4.58 -16.82
CA THR A 135 20.91 3.72 -17.67
C THR A 135 20.90 4.17 -19.13
N GLU A 136 19.87 4.91 -19.52
CA GLU A 136 19.71 5.51 -20.85
C GLU A 136 19.44 7.03 -20.73
N PRO A 137 19.82 7.84 -21.73
CA PRO A 137 19.67 9.29 -21.65
C PRO A 137 18.19 9.71 -21.74
N MET A 138 17.83 10.71 -20.95
CA MET A 138 16.50 11.35 -20.99
C MET A 138 16.30 12.10 -22.31
N ARG A 139 15.25 11.77 -23.06
CA ARG A 139 14.91 12.41 -24.34
C ARG A 139 13.42 12.71 -24.44
N LEU A 140 13.10 13.82 -25.09
CA LEU A 140 11.74 14.18 -25.47
C LEU A 140 11.16 13.15 -26.44
N LEU A 141 10.01 12.58 -26.10
CA LEU A 141 9.20 11.74 -26.99
C LEU A 141 8.06 12.54 -27.63
N SER A 142 7.29 13.26 -26.81
CA SER A 142 6.17 14.08 -27.28
C SER A 142 5.95 15.31 -26.40
N PHE A 143 5.30 16.33 -26.97
CA PHE A 143 4.93 17.58 -26.30
C PHE A 143 3.52 17.97 -26.75
N GLU A 144 2.61 18.14 -25.80
CA GLU A 144 1.20 18.43 -26.09
C GLU A 144 0.87 19.94 -26.12
N GLY A 145 1.76 20.80 -25.61
CA GLY A 145 1.53 22.25 -25.51
C GLY A 145 0.68 22.66 -24.32
N GLY A 146 0.09 23.86 -24.40
CA GLY A 146 -0.74 24.40 -23.31
C GLY A 146 0.05 25.09 -22.20
N ALA A 147 -0.66 25.57 -21.17
CA ALA A 147 -0.03 26.31 -20.07
C ALA A 147 0.82 25.41 -19.16
N GLU A 148 0.49 24.12 -19.09
CA GLU A 148 1.22 23.15 -18.26
C GLU A 148 2.39 22.49 -18.98
N GLU A 149 2.58 22.74 -20.28
CA GLU A 149 3.71 22.22 -21.05
C GLU A 149 3.92 20.70 -20.91
N THR A 150 2.82 19.92 -20.87
CA THR A 150 2.87 18.47 -20.69
C THR A 150 3.76 17.80 -21.74
N THR A 151 4.73 17.04 -21.23
CA THR A 151 5.84 16.49 -21.98
C THR A 151 6.05 15.04 -21.59
N LEU A 152 6.15 14.16 -22.59
CA LEU A 152 6.52 12.76 -22.38
C LEU A 152 8.00 12.58 -22.71
N LEU A 153 8.73 11.96 -21.78
CA LEU A 153 10.15 11.65 -21.90
C LEU A 153 10.36 10.14 -21.96
N THR A 154 11.52 9.71 -22.45
CA THR A 154 11.96 8.31 -22.34
C THR A 154 11.94 7.84 -20.88
N ASP A 155 11.77 6.54 -20.66
CA ASP A 155 11.85 5.90 -19.33
C ASP A 155 13.25 5.96 -18.68
N GLY A 156 14.29 6.33 -19.44
CA GLY A 156 15.67 6.42 -18.95
C GLY A 156 16.27 5.08 -18.50
N GLY A 157 15.61 3.96 -18.83
CA GLY A 157 15.90 2.62 -18.32
C GLY A 157 15.80 2.52 -16.78
N VAL A 158 14.99 3.38 -16.16
CA VAL A 158 14.73 3.40 -14.70
C VAL A 158 13.25 3.41 -14.35
N ALA A 159 12.38 3.64 -15.33
CA ALA A 159 10.93 3.59 -15.17
C ALA A 159 10.31 2.46 -16.00
N SER A 160 9.19 1.92 -15.53
CA SER A 160 8.37 0.91 -16.23
C SER A 160 7.67 1.48 -17.48
N ARG A 161 7.57 2.82 -17.56
CA ARG A 161 6.89 3.55 -18.62
C ARG A 161 7.56 4.90 -18.89
N PRO A 162 7.30 5.52 -20.06
CA PRO A 162 7.75 6.87 -20.35
C PRO A 162 7.41 7.87 -19.22
N ILE A 163 8.37 8.72 -18.87
CA ILE A 163 8.25 9.68 -17.76
C ILE A 163 7.42 10.89 -18.22
N GLU A 164 6.30 11.15 -17.53
CA GLU A 164 5.51 12.37 -17.74
C GLU A 164 6.11 13.53 -16.93
N ALA A 165 6.29 14.67 -17.59
CA ALA A 165 6.69 15.93 -16.98
C ALA A 165 5.67 17.02 -17.33
N ARG A 166 5.15 17.73 -16.31
CA ARG A 166 4.25 18.89 -16.52
C ARG A 166 4.45 19.98 -15.48
N LEU A 167 4.20 21.22 -15.85
CA LEU A 167 4.25 22.37 -14.95
C LEU A 167 3.10 22.35 -13.95
N THR A 168 3.41 22.72 -12.71
CA THR A 168 2.46 22.86 -11.59
C THR A 168 2.90 23.97 -10.65
N TRP A 169 1.97 24.56 -9.90
CA TRP A 169 2.28 25.44 -8.78
C TRP A 169 2.37 24.65 -7.48
N VAL A 170 3.50 24.72 -6.78
CA VAL A 170 3.75 24.03 -5.52
C VAL A 170 3.71 25.03 -4.36
N PRO A 171 2.77 24.88 -3.40
CA PRO A 171 2.79 25.64 -2.16
C PRO A 171 4.02 25.30 -1.30
N THR A 172 4.76 26.32 -0.86
CA THR A 172 5.97 26.21 -0.02
C THR A 172 5.80 27.09 1.22
N GLY A 173 4.94 26.63 2.14
CA GLY A 173 4.54 27.41 3.31
C GLY A 173 3.63 28.59 2.93
N ARG A 174 4.13 29.82 3.02
CA ARG A 174 3.38 31.04 2.64
C ARG A 174 3.59 31.48 1.18
N ASN A 175 4.49 30.81 0.46
CA ASN A 175 4.81 31.14 -0.93
C ASN A 175 4.32 30.04 -1.87
N VAL A 176 4.31 30.31 -3.18
CA VAL A 176 4.14 29.30 -4.23
C VAL A 176 5.31 29.34 -5.20
N ARG A 177 5.69 28.19 -5.72
CA ARG A 177 6.77 28.04 -6.71
C ARG A 177 6.23 27.37 -7.96
N LEU A 178 6.63 27.89 -9.13
CA LEU A 178 6.42 27.18 -10.38
C LEU A 178 7.40 26.01 -10.45
N ALA A 179 6.90 24.81 -10.67
CA ALA A 179 7.67 23.58 -10.66
C ALA A 179 7.30 22.67 -11.82
N TRP A 180 8.21 21.78 -12.21
CA TRP A 180 7.89 20.58 -12.97
C TRP A 180 7.51 19.46 -12.00
N ARG A 181 6.35 18.84 -12.20
CA ARG A 181 5.97 17.55 -11.63
C ARG A 181 6.49 16.46 -12.57
N ILE A 182 7.35 15.58 -12.06
CA ILE A 182 7.96 14.47 -12.80
C ILE A 182 7.42 13.17 -12.22
N GLU A 183 6.81 12.32 -13.04
CA GLU A 183 6.22 11.05 -12.62
C GLU A 183 7.09 9.86 -13.05
N ILE A 184 7.57 9.08 -12.08
CA ILE A 184 8.52 7.98 -12.27
C ILE A 184 7.97 6.72 -11.58
N ASP A 185 7.32 5.84 -12.34
CA ASP A 185 6.98 4.48 -11.89
C ASP A 185 8.25 3.64 -11.97
N GLN A 186 8.97 3.51 -10.85
CA GLN A 186 10.34 3.00 -10.80
C GLN A 186 10.36 1.49 -11.13
N LEU A 187 11.35 1.06 -11.90
CA LEU A 187 11.60 -0.37 -12.10
C LEU A 187 11.83 -1.08 -10.74
N GLY A 188 11.29 -2.29 -10.59
CA GLY A 188 11.32 -3.03 -9.33
C GLY A 188 10.09 -2.83 -8.45
N GLY A 189 9.21 -1.87 -8.78
CA GLY A 189 7.93 -1.68 -8.11
C GLY A 189 8.00 -1.04 -6.72
N GLU A 190 9.20 -0.88 -6.14
CA GLU A 190 9.40 -0.31 -4.81
C GLU A 190 8.83 1.11 -4.70
N HIS A 191 8.92 1.93 -5.74
CA HIS A 191 8.45 3.31 -5.68
C HIS A 191 7.73 3.75 -6.94
N TRP A 192 6.77 4.66 -6.79
CA TRP A 192 6.18 5.41 -7.89
C TRP A 192 6.17 6.90 -7.53
N TRP A 193 7.23 7.59 -7.91
CA TRP A 193 7.46 8.97 -7.50
C TRP A 193 6.64 9.98 -8.30
N GLN A 194 6.08 10.97 -7.61
CA GLN A 194 5.79 12.30 -8.14
C GLN A 194 6.77 13.29 -7.52
N ALA A 195 7.85 13.61 -8.23
CA ALA A 195 8.87 14.56 -7.80
C ALA A 195 8.55 15.97 -8.29
N TYR A 196 8.80 16.98 -7.46
CA TYR A 196 8.52 18.38 -7.77
C TYR A 196 9.82 19.19 -7.81
N VAL A 197 10.19 19.64 -9.00
CA VAL A 197 11.45 20.34 -9.26
C VAL A 197 11.16 21.79 -9.64
N ASP A 198 11.77 22.74 -8.93
CA ASP A 198 11.60 24.16 -9.22
C ASP A 198 11.95 24.49 -10.68
N ALA A 199 11.00 25.05 -11.42
CA ALA A 199 11.11 25.23 -12.86
C ALA A 199 12.12 26.31 -13.26
N GLY A 200 12.59 27.13 -12.32
CA GLY A 200 13.60 28.16 -12.56
C GLY A 200 15.02 27.72 -12.20
N THR A 201 15.16 26.87 -11.19
CA THR A 201 16.45 26.60 -10.54
C THR A 201 16.86 25.14 -10.50
N GLY A 202 15.93 24.19 -10.68
CA GLY A 202 16.20 22.76 -10.54
C GLY A 202 16.24 22.29 -9.09
N ALA A 203 15.90 23.15 -8.13
CA ALA A 203 15.87 22.79 -6.72
C ALA A 203 14.73 21.82 -6.42
N ASP A 204 14.97 20.87 -5.52
CA ASP A 204 13.94 19.97 -4.99
C ASP A 204 12.91 20.75 -4.16
N LEU A 205 11.63 20.55 -4.46
CA LEU A 205 10.48 21.10 -3.74
C LEU A 205 9.66 20.01 -3.03
N GLY A 206 10.14 18.77 -3.05
CA GLY A 206 9.56 17.60 -2.41
C GLY A 206 9.17 16.52 -3.41
N GLN A 207 8.72 15.39 -2.87
CA GLN A 207 8.28 14.22 -3.60
C GLN A 207 7.12 13.53 -2.88
N ASP A 208 6.23 12.90 -3.64
CA ASP A 208 5.23 11.95 -3.13
C ASP A 208 5.56 10.56 -3.70
N ASP A 209 5.40 9.50 -2.91
CA ASP A 209 5.51 8.12 -3.41
C ASP A 209 4.13 7.49 -3.50
N LEU A 210 3.62 7.21 -4.70
CA LEU A 210 2.30 6.66 -4.90
C LEU A 210 2.16 5.20 -4.44
N VAL A 211 3.27 4.50 -4.15
CA VAL A 211 3.27 3.20 -3.49
C VAL A 211 3.10 3.41 -1.99
N ILE A 212 2.10 2.75 -1.40
CA ILE A 212 1.93 2.70 0.06
C ILE A 212 2.44 1.34 0.53
N HIS A 213 3.58 1.34 1.24
CA HIS A 213 4.11 0.13 1.84
C HIS A 213 3.57 -0.07 3.24
N ASP A 214 3.15 -1.30 3.54
CA ASP A 214 2.63 -1.67 4.84
C ASP A 214 3.51 -2.70 5.57
N PRO A 215 4.73 -2.31 6.03
CA PRO A 215 5.60 -3.24 6.75
C PRO A 215 4.94 -3.62 8.08
N LEU A 216 4.24 -4.76 8.10
CA LEU A 216 3.45 -5.18 9.25
C LEU A 216 4.40 -5.66 10.38
N THR A 217 4.37 -5.01 11.56
CA THR A 217 5.25 -5.31 12.71
C THR A 217 4.44 -5.73 13.94
N VAL A 218 4.84 -6.80 14.64
CA VAL A 218 4.02 -7.52 15.65
C VAL A 218 4.21 -7.00 17.08
N ALA A 219 3.12 -6.83 17.84
CA ALA A 219 3.08 -6.70 19.32
C ALA A 219 2.26 -7.89 19.94
N ARG A 220 2.56 -8.36 21.17
CA ARG A 220 2.02 -9.63 21.75
C ARG A 220 1.36 -9.49 23.15
N ARG A 221 0.26 -10.26 23.44
CA ARG A 221 -0.03 -11.09 24.66
C ARG A 221 -1.46 -11.76 24.70
N ASP A 222 -1.52 -13.04 25.15
CA ASP A 222 -2.59 -14.12 25.29
C ASP A 222 -3.85 -13.86 26.20
N ASP A 223 -4.98 -14.61 26.31
CA ASP A 223 -5.92 -15.46 25.48
C ASP A 223 -7.12 -15.93 26.40
N GLY A 224 -8.36 -16.18 25.89
CA GLY A 224 -9.39 -17.05 26.56
C GLY A 224 -10.92 -16.97 26.24
N ASP A 225 -11.37 -17.55 25.11
CA ASP A 225 -12.51 -18.48 24.73
C ASP A 225 -13.98 -18.51 25.31
N SER A 226 -15.01 -18.45 24.42
CA SER A 226 -16.05 -19.49 24.06
C SER A 226 -17.54 -19.08 23.80
N ASP A 227 -18.02 -19.35 22.56
CA ASP A 227 -19.26 -19.99 21.99
C ASP A 227 -20.73 -19.41 21.90
N GLY A 228 -21.18 -19.20 20.62
CA GLY A 228 -22.41 -19.72 19.91
C GLY A 228 -23.77 -18.98 20.02
N ASP A 229 -24.71 -18.89 19.06
CA ASP A 229 -24.98 -19.40 17.69
C ASP A 229 -26.19 -18.58 17.07
N SER A 230 -26.41 -18.72 15.76
CA SER A 230 -27.09 -17.88 14.74
C SER A 230 -28.58 -18.19 14.41
N ASP A 231 -29.24 -17.29 13.64
CA ASP A 231 -30.29 -17.61 12.65
C ASP A 231 -30.63 -16.39 11.74
N ASP A 232 -30.76 -16.66 10.43
CA ASP A 232 -30.86 -15.74 9.27
C ASP A 232 -32.28 -15.68 8.65
N ASP A 233 -32.64 -14.59 7.94
CA ASP A 233 -33.64 -14.58 6.83
C ASP A 233 -33.69 -13.23 6.06
N GLY A 234 -33.63 -13.28 4.72
CA GLY A 234 -34.07 -12.17 3.86
C GLY A 234 -33.58 -12.16 2.41
N GLY A 235 -34.27 -12.86 1.49
CA GLY A 235 -33.84 -13.08 0.10
C GLY A 235 -33.91 -11.92 -0.91
N ASP A 236 -33.10 -12.06 -1.97
CA ASP A 236 -32.90 -11.14 -3.10
C ASP A 236 -33.39 -11.75 -4.46
N PRO A 237 -33.78 -10.96 -5.49
CA PRO A 237 -34.33 -11.47 -6.74
C PRO A 237 -33.22 -11.84 -7.74
N GLY A 238 -33.27 -13.09 -8.23
CA GLY A 238 -32.24 -13.66 -9.09
C GLY A 238 -32.02 -12.95 -10.43
N PHE A 239 -30.78 -12.52 -10.65
CA PHE A 239 -30.20 -12.31 -11.96
C PHE A 239 -29.69 -13.67 -12.53
N PRO A 240 -29.71 -13.87 -13.86
CA PRO A 240 -29.07 -15.05 -14.46
C PRO A 240 -27.54 -14.97 -14.30
N PRO A 241 -26.84 -16.13 -14.28
CA PRO A 241 -25.37 -16.22 -14.32
C PRO A 241 -24.75 -15.27 -15.34
N THR A 242 -23.83 -14.42 -14.90
CA THR A 242 -23.13 -13.41 -15.73
C THR A 242 -22.12 -14.06 -16.68
N ASP A 243 -21.28 -15.01 -16.20
CA ASP A 243 -20.30 -15.72 -17.02
C ASP A 243 -20.23 -17.26 -16.81
N GLY A 244 -20.84 -17.81 -15.76
CA GLY A 244 -20.79 -19.25 -15.48
C GLY A 244 -19.52 -19.71 -14.76
N ALA A 245 -18.65 -18.79 -14.35
CA ALA A 245 -17.35 -19.12 -13.77
C ALA A 245 -17.47 -19.77 -12.38
N VAL A 246 -16.51 -20.63 -12.06
CA VAL A 246 -16.43 -21.33 -10.78
C VAL A 246 -15.03 -21.17 -10.19
N TYR A 247 -14.94 -20.73 -8.95
CA TYR A 247 -13.68 -20.48 -8.24
C TYR A 247 -13.62 -21.33 -6.98
N ASN A 248 -12.57 -22.13 -6.81
CA ASN A 248 -12.30 -22.78 -5.52
C ASN A 248 -11.49 -21.78 -4.67
N VAL A 249 -12.05 -21.16 -3.64
CA VAL A 249 -11.44 -20.01 -2.91
C VAL A 249 -11.83 -20.02 -1.44
N PHE A 250 -11.24 -19.14 -0.63
CA PHE A 250 -11.81 -18.79 0.67
C PHE A 250 -12.86 -17.70 0.44
N PRO A 251 -14.17 -18.02 0.43
CA PRO A 251 -15.20 -17.07 0.04
C PRO A 251 -15.43 -16.02 1.12
N LEU A 252 -15.96 -14.86 0.74
CA LEU A 252 -16.53 -13.89 1.68
C LEU A 252 -17.54 -14.61 2.62
N PRO A 253 -17.45 -14.48 3.96
CA PRO A 253 -16.62 -13.55 4.73
C PRO A 253 -15.28 -14.10 5.27
N PHE A 254 -14.83 -15.29 4.87
CA PHE A 254 -13.58 -15.87 5.40
C PHE A 254 -12.38 -14.97 5.07
N GLU A 255 -11.68 -14.52 6.11
CA GLU A 255 -10.48 -13.70 6.02
C GLU A 255 -9.30 -14.52 5.49
N SER A 256 -9.17 -15.78 5.91
CA SER A 256 -7.98 -16.56 5.59
C SER A 256 -8.21 -18.08 5.74
N PRO A 257 -7.19 -18.92 5.49
CA PRO A 257 -7.29 -20.35 5.73
C PRO A 257 -7.49 -20.77 7.19
N THR A 258 -7.40 -19.85 8.16
CA THR A 258 -7.74 -20.18 9.55
C THR A 258 -9.24 -20.37 9.73
N ASP A 259 -10.05 -19.54 9.06
CA ASP A 259 -11.47 -19.37 9.37
C ASP A 259 -12.34 -20.50 8.80
N GLY A 260 -11.84 -21.18 7.76
CA GLY A 260 -12.59 -22.26 7.15
C GLY A 260 -11.92 -22.93 5.95
N PRO A 261 -12.53 -24.01 5.44
CA PRO A 261 -12.08 -24.64 4.20
C PRO A 261 -12.40 -23.75 2.98
N ARG A 262 -11.71 -24.01 1.86
CA ARG A 262 -12.11 -23.45 0.57
C ARG A 262 -13.44 -24.02 0.09
N GLU A 263 -14.16 -23.21 -0.68
CA GLU A 263 -15.42 -23.56 -1.32
C GLU A 263 -15.40 -23.28 -2.82
N LEU A 264 -16.16 -24.07 -3.59
CA LEU A 264 -16.45 -23.79 -4.99
C LEU A 264 -17.57 -22.76 -5.09
N VAL A 265 -17.21 -21.52 -5.38
CA VAL A 265 -18.15 -20.42 -5.60
C VAL A 265 -18.47 -20.33 -7.09
N GLU A 266 -19.75 -20.44 -7.45
CA GLU A 266 -20.22 -20.30 -8.83
C GLU A 266 -20.88 -18.92 -9.02
N ASN A 267 -20.66 -18.29 -10.18
CA ASN A 267 -21.34 -17.04 -10.59
C ASN A 267 -21.22 -15.91 -9.56
N ALA A 268 -20.01 -15.69 -9.05
CA ALA A 268 -19.75 -14.74 -7.98
C ALA A 268 -19.90 -13.26 -8.39
N ALA A 269 -19.88 -12.95 -9.69
CA ALA A 269 -19.92 -11.59 -10.19
C ALA A 269 -21.27 -10.91 -9.97
N ASP A 270 -21.25 -9.72 -9.36
CA ASP A 270 -22.44 -8.89 -9.18
C ASP A 270 -22.89 -8.34 -10.54
N PRO A 271 -24.14 -8.53 -10.95
CA PRO A 271 -24.62 -8.16 -12.28
C PRO A 271 -24.82 -6.65 -12.48
N ALA A 272 -24.81 -5.85 -11.40
CA ALA A 272 -24.85 -4.40 -11.50
C ALA A 272 -23.44 -3.80 -11.64
N ALA A 273 -22.46 -4.34 -10.92
CA ALA A 273 -21.07 -3.87 -10.98
C ALA A 273 -20.28 -4.51 -12.14
N SER A 274 -20.48 -5.81 -12.37
CA SER A 274 -19.80 -6.64 -13.36
C SER A 274 -20.82 -7.30 -14.32
N PRO A 275 -21.54 -6.51 -15.16
CA PRO A 275 -22.66 -7.00 -15.97
C PRO A 275 -22.31 -8.06 -17.01
N PHE A 276 -21.02 -8.22 -17.34
CA PHE A 276 -20.50 -9.21 -18.30
C PHE A 276 -19.66 -10.30 -17.62
N GLY A 277 -19.69 -10.38 -16.29
CA GLY A 277 -18.85 -11.27 -15.49
C GLY A 277 -17.45 -10.70 -15.27
N TRP A 278 -16.55 -11.50 -14.70
CA TRP A 278 -15.22 -11.05 -14.32
C TRP A 278 -14.15 -11.31 -15.38
N HIS A 279 -14.52 -11.95 -16.50
CA HIS A 279 -13.61 -12.36 -17.58
C HIS A 279 -13.85 -11.64 -18.92
N ASP A 280 -14.64 -10.57 -18.89
CA ASP A 280 -14.91 -9.68 -20.02
C ASP A 280 -14.16 -8.36 -19.85
N THR A 281 -13.80 -7.70 -20.96
CA THR A 281 -13.24 -6.34 -20.98
C THR A 281 -13.87 -5.42 -22.03
N ASP A 282 -14.67 -5.94 -22.96
CA ASP A 282 -15.17 -5.15 -24.10
C ASP A 282 -16.70 -4.91 -24.07
N GLY A 283 -17.39 -5.53 -23.12
CA GLY A 283 -18.83 -5.42 -22.93
C GLY A 283 -19.64 -6.18 -23.97
N ALA A 284 -19.01 -7.14 -24.66
CA ALA A 284 -19.70 -8.11 -25.48
C ALA A 284 -20.22 -9.26 -24.61
N ALA A 285 -21.14 -10.06 -25.17
CA ALA A 285 -21.62 -11.22 -24.44
C ALA A 285 -20.61 -12.37 -24.55
N GLY A 286 -20.12 -12.82 -23.39
CA GLY A 286 -19.21 -13.95 -23.25
C GLY A 286 -17.84 -13.52 -22.75
N ALA A 287 -17.07 -14.44 -22.19
CA ALA A 287 -15.72 -14.11 -21.71
C ALA A 287 -14.71 -14.05 -22.86
N GLU A 288 -13.90 -12.97 -22.90
CA GLU A 288 -12.72 -12.89 -23.77
C GLU A 288 -11.54 -13.68 -23.20
N PHE A 289 -11.48 -13.75 -21.88
CA PHE A 289 -10.39 -14.40 -21.16
C PHE A 289 -10.86 -15.70 -20.51
N THR A 290 -10.05 -16.74 -20.61
CA THR A 290 -10.22 -17.95 -19.80
C THR A 290 -9.27 -18.00 -18.61
N VAL A 291 -8.42 -16.98 -18.48
CA VAL A 291 -7.44 -16.77 -17.42
C VAL A 291 -7.97 -15.78 -16.37
N THR A 292 -7.30 -15.63 -15.23
CA THR A 292 -7.60 -14.65 -14.15
C THR A 292 -7.42 -13.19 -14.57
N ARG A 293 -8.18 -12.77 -15.57
CA ARG A 293 -8.19 -11.44 -16.18
C ARG A 293 -9.58 -11.05 -16.63
N GLY A 294 -9.96 -9.80 -16.38
CA GLY A 294 -11.09 -9.15 -17.03
C GLY A 294 -11.14 -7.67 -16.69
N ASN A 295 -12.36 -7.13 -16.60
CA ASN A 295 -12.59 -5.68 -16.54
C ASN A 295 -11.99 -5.05 -15.29
N ASN A 296 -12.07 -5.71 -14.14
CA ASN A 296 -11.77 -5.09 -12.85
C ASN A 296 -10.30 -5.32 -12.43
N VAL A 297 -9.73 -6.47 -12.81
CA VAL A 297 -8.42 -6.94 -12.35
C VAL A 297 -7.77 -7.90 -13.34
N HIS A 298 -6.45 -7.89 -13.39
CA HIS A 298 -5.61 -8.95 -13.95
C HIS A 298 -4.69 -9.47 -12.84
N ALA A 299 -4.86 -10.73 -12.45
CA ALA A 299 -4.09 -11.36 -11.39
C ALA A 299 -3.11 -12.39 -11.96
N TYR A 300 -1.86 -12.34 -11.52
CA TYR A 300 -0.73 -13.14 -12.03
C TYR A 300 0.41 -13.18 -11.01
N THR A 301 1.46 -13.98 -11.22
CA THR A 301 2.67 -13.90 -10.38
C THR A 301 3.70 -12.95 -10.97
N ASP A 302 4.44 -12.24 -10.11
CA ASP A 302 5.61 -11.43 -10.46
C ASP A 302 6.82 -11.86 -9.61
N LEU A 303 7.36 -13.04 -9.89
CA LEU A 303 8.42 -13.64 -9.06
C LEU A 303 9.78 -12.96 -9.23
N ASP A 304 10.02 -12.27 -10.35
CA ASP A 304 11.28 -11.59 -10.65
C ASP A 304 11.23 -10.07 -10.43
N ALA A 305 10.11 -9.56 -9.92
CA ALA A 305 9.88 -8.18 -9.52
C ALA A 305 9.99 -7.17 -10.66
N ASP A 306 9.68 -7.59 -11.90
CA ASP A 306 9.79 -6.74 -13.08
C ASP A 306 8.48 -5.99 -13.41
N ASN A 307 7.42 -6.21 -12.62
CA ASN A 307 6.07 -5.66 -12.76
C ASN A 307 5.36 -6.12 -14.05
N VAL A 308 5.76 -7.27 -14.58
CA VAL A 308 5.18 -7.92 -15.75
C VAL A 308 4.70 -9.31 -15.35
N ALA A 309 3.60 -9.75 -15.95
CA ALA A 309 3.10 -11.10 -15.71
C ALA A 309 4.13 -12.15 -16.13
N ASP A 310 4.52 -13.00 -15.18
CA ASP A 310 5.35 -14.17 -15.43
C ASP A 310 4.69 -15.05 -16.52
N PRO A 311 5.44 -15.64 -17.46
CA PRO A 311 4.86 -16.47 -18.50
C PRO A 311 4.02 -17.65 -17.96
N GLY A 312 2.70 -17.59 -18.19
CA GLY A 312 1.75 -18.64 -17.78
C GLY A 312 1.41 -18.64 -16.29
N SER A 313 1.55 -17.48 -15.63
CA SER A 313 1.26 -17.31 -14.20
C SER A 313 -0.17 -16.91 -13.87
N ASP A 314 -0.93 -16.47 -14.87
CA ASP A 314 -2.38 -16.23 -14.83
C ASP A 314 -3.13 -17.56 -15.07
N PRO A 315 -3.73 -18.20 -14.04
CA PRO A 315 -4.31 -19.53 -14.18
C PRO A 315 -5.45 -19.57 -15.19
N ASP A 316 -5.45 -20.59 -16.05
CA ASP A 316 -6.45 -20.80 -17.11
C ASP A 316 -7.53 -21.80 -16.65
N GLY A 317 -8.77 -21.32 -16.48
CA GLY A 317 -9.96 -22.14 -16.18
C GLY A 317 -10.57 -22.82 -17.42
N GLY A 318 -9.98 -22.60 -18.59
CA GLY A 318 -10.44 -23.13 -19.88
C GLY A 318 -11.80 -22.59 -20.30
N ALA A 319 -12.39 -23.21 -21.33
CA ALA A 319 -13.68 -22.77 -21.89
C ALA A 319 -14.87 -22.88 -20.90
N ALA A 320 -14.69 -23.57 -19.78
CA ALA A 320 -15.70 -23.70 -18.73
C ALA A 320 -15.49 -22.71 -17.57
N LEU A 321 -14.42 -21.89 -17.60
CA LEU A 321 -14.06 -20.96 -16.53
C LEU A 321 -14.04 -21.64 -15.14
N SER A 322 -13.41 -22.82 -15.07
CA SER A 322 -13.32 -23.61 -13.83
C SER A 322 -11.93 -23.47 -13.21
N PHE A 323 -11.83 -22.65 -12.17
CA PHE A 323 -10.61 -22.35 -11.44
C PHE A 323 -10.53 -23.19 -10.16
N ASP A 324 -10.58 -24.51 -10.33
CA ASP A 324 -10.45 -25.51 -9.25
C ASP A 324 -9.02 -26.05 -9.17
N PHE A 325 -8.13 -25.26 -8.57
CA PHE A 325 -6.73 -25.62 -8.40
C PHE A 325 -6.43 -26.18 -7.00
N PRO A 326 -5.55 -27.19 -6.88
CA PRO A 326 -5.19 -27.78 -5.60
C PRO A 326 -4.44 -26.78 -4.70
N LEU A 327 -4.71 -26.88 -3.39
CA LEU A 327 -3.99 -26.15 -2.34
C LEU A 327 -3.61 -27.14 -1.25
N ASP A 328 -2.30 -27.26 -0.97
CA ASP A 328 -1.78 -28.03 0.15
C ASP A 328 -0.91 -27.13 1.03
N LEU A 329 -1.51 -26.63 2.12
CA LEU A 329 -0.84 -25.75 3.08
C LEU A 329 0.22 -26.47 3.92
N SER A 330 0.42 -27.78 3.73
CA SER A 330 1.57 -28.52 4.25
C SER A 330 2.81 -28.45 3.32
N LEU A 331 2.71 -27.71 2.21
CA LEU A 331 3.79 -27.43 1.27
C LEU A 331 4.03 -25.91 1.11
N GLY A 332 5.20 -25.54 0.58
CA GLY A 332 5.60 -24.14 0.33
C GLY A 332 4.65 -23.37 -0.60
N PRO A 333 4.54 -22.03 -0.47
CA PRO A 333 3.78 -21.16 -1.39
C PRO A 333 4.06 -21.39 -2.88
N ASP A 334 5.29 -21.76 -3.23
CA ASP A 334 5.70 -22.07 -4.59
C ASP A 334 4.92 -23.24 -5.23
N THR A 335 4.28 -24.09 -4.42
CA THR A 335 3.60 -25.31 -4.86
C THR A 335 2.13 -25.12 -5.23
N TYR A 336 1.52 -23.99 -4.87
CA TYR A 336 0.07 -23.76 -5.04
C TYR A 336 -0.28 -22.40 -5.68
N ARG A 337 0.66 -21.80 -6.42
CA ARG A 337 0.48 -20.52 -7.12
C ARG A 337 -0.86 -20.38 -7.87
N PRO A 338 -1.35 -21.38 -8.63
CA PRO A 338 -2.64 -21.23 -9.30
C PRO A 338 -3.82 -21.04 -8.34
N ALA A 339 -3.80 -21.66 -7.16
CA ALA A 339 -4.83 -21.45 -6.15
C ALA A 339 -4.72 -20.07 -5.49
N ALA A 340 -3.49 -19.60 -5.23
CA ALA A 340 -3.23 -18.27 -4.68
C ALA A 340 -3.69 -17.15 -5.62
N VAL A 341 -3.27 -17.21 -6.90
CA VAL A 341 -3.68 -16.21 -7.92
C VAL A 341 -5.20 -16.20 -8.13
N THR A 342 -5.85 -17.37 -8.13
CA THR A 342 -7.32 -17.44 -8.19
C THR A 342 -7.99 -16.79 -6.98
N ASN A 343 -7.45 -16.97 -5.77
CA ASN A 343 -7.99 -16.33 -4.57
C ASN A 343 -7.82 -14.81 -4.62
N LEU A 344 -6.65 -14.32 -5.05
CA LEU A 344 -6.37 -12.90 -5.26
C LEU A 344 -7.33 -12.28 -6.30
N PHE A 345 -7.54 -12.96 -7.42
CA PHE A 345 -8.49 -12.56 -8.47
C PHE A 345 -9.91 -12.45 -7.94
N TYR A 346 -10.37 -13.48 -7.21
CA TYR A 346 -11.70 -13.50 -6.61
C TYR A 346 -11.89 -12.31 -5.65
N TRP A 347 -10.98 -12.09 -4.72
CA TRP A 347 -11.13 -11.02 -3.71
C TRP A 347 -11.02 -9.61 -4.29
N ASN A 348 -10.15 -9.38 -5.29
CA ASN A 348 -10.14 -8.09 -5.99
C ASN A 348 -11.48 -7.78 -6.67
N ASN A 349 -12.11 -8.78 -7.29
CA ASN A 349 -13.43 -8.61 -7.90
C ASN A 349 -14.56 -8.45 -6.87
N ILE A 350 -14.54 -9.20 -5.76
CA ILE A 350 -15.52 -9.04 -4.66
C ILE A 350 -15.44 -7.62 -4.08
N VAL A 351 -14.24 -7.12 -3.81
CA VAL A 351 -14.06 -5.76 -3.29
C VAL A 351 -14.55 -4.72 -4.30
N HIS A 352 -14.24 -4.90 -5.59
CA HIS A 352 -14.76 -4.05 -6.67
C HIS A 352 -16.30 -4.01 -6.65
N ASP A 353 -16.94 -5.17 -6.72
CA ASP A 353 -18.40 -5.28 -6.89
C ASP A 353 -19.16 -4.73 -5.67
N VAL A 354 -18.69 -5.03 -4.46
CA VAL A 354 -19.28 -4.49 -3.23
C VAL A 354 -19.07 -2.97 -3.15
N ALA A 355 -17.86 -2.47 -3.41
CA ALA A 355 -17.57 -1.03 -3.35
C ALA A 355 -18.37 -0.25 -4.40
N PHE A 356 -18.59 -0.82 -5.59
CA PHE A 356 -19.45 -0.25 -6.62
C PHE A 356 -20.88 -0.03 -6.09
N GLY A 357 -21.44 -1.02 -5.39
CA GLY A 357 -22.76 -0.91 -4.74
C GLY A 357 -22.86 0.24 -3.72
N PHE A 358 -21.75 0.56 -3.06
CA PHE A 358 -21.64 1.68 -2.12
C PHE A 358 -21.25 3.03 -2.78
N GLY A 359 -21.06 3.05 -4.10
CA GLY A 359 -20.83 4.26 -4.88
C GLY A 359 -19.36 4.54 -5.23
N PHE A 360 -18.47 3.56 -5.06
CA PHE A 360 -17.18 3.55 -5.77
C PHE A 360 -17.38 3.02 -7.19
N ASP A 361 -18.09 3.81 -8.00
CA ASP A 361 -18.44 3.53 -9.39
C ASP A 361 -17.51 4.25 -10.40
N GLU A 362 -17.79 4.07 -11.69
CA GLU A 362 -17.08 4.72 -12.79
C GLU A 362 -16.92 6.24 -12.62
N ALA A 363 -17.98 6.95 -12.19
CA ALA A 363 -17.92 8.40 -12.03
C ALA A 363 -17.01 8.83 -10.88
N SER A 364 -16.88 7.96 -9.88
CA SER A 364 -16.01 8.12 -8.73
C SER A 364 -14.57 7.65 -8.96
N GLY A 365 -14.26 7.17 -10.17
CA GLY A 365 -12.95 6.67 -10.56
C GLY A 365 -12.62 5.33 -9.92
N ASN A 366 -13.52 4.36 -10.07
CA ASN A 366 -13.22 2.96 -9.78
C ASN A 366 -12.19 2.38 -10.76
N PHE A 367 -11.82 1.11 -10.58
CA PHE A 367 -10.76 0.47 -11.34
C PHE A 367 -11.35 -0.47 -12.39
N GLN A 368 -11.38 -0.04 -13.65
CA GLN A 368 -11.97 -0.82 -14.74
C GLN A 368 -11.21 -0.59 -16.06
N GLU A 369 -10.99 -1.65 -16.85
CA GLU A 369 -10.50 -1.52 -18.23
C GLU A 369 -11.50 -0.74 -19.08
N THR A 370 -12.78 -1.07 -18.97
CA THR A 370 -13.87 -0.41 -19.69
C THR A 370 -14.94 0.08 -18.72
N ASN A 371 -15.25 1.38 -18.83
CA ASN A 371 -16.39 2.00 -18.15
C ASN A 371 -17.63 1.89 -19.04
N TYR A 372 -18.44 0.85 -18.83
CA TYR A 372 -19.63 0.55 -19.62
C TYR A 372 -20.70 1.66 -19.55
N GLY A 373 -20.77 2.39 -18.43
CA GLY A 373 -21.61 3.58 -18.28
C GLY A 373 -21.05 4.83 -18.98
N GLY A 374 -19.79 4.80 -19.41
CA GLY A 374 -19.11 5.91 -20.08
C GLY A 374 -18.80 7.09 -19.16
N LEU A 375 -18.79 6.87 -17.85
CA LEU A 375 -18.39 7.86 -16.84
C LEU A 375 -16.92 7.62 -16.43
N GLY A 376 -16.26 8.61 -15.85
CA GLY A 376 -14.85 8.51 -15.46
C GLY A 376 -13.89 8.22 -16.63
N LEU A 377 -12.68 7.77 -16.30
CA LEU A 377 -11.68 7.31 -17.26
C LEU A 377 -11.37 5.83 -17.01
N GLY A 378 -11.67 4.96 -17.98
CA GLY A 378 -11.28 3.54 -17.91
C GLY A 378 -9.83 3.31 -18.34
N GLY A 379 -9.48 2.04 -18.53
CA GLY A 379 -8.13 1.58 -18.83
C GLY A 379 -7.29 1.40 -17.57
N ASP A 380 -7.93 1.23 -16.41
CA ASP A 380 -7.32 1.29 -15.09
C ASP A 380 -7.73 0.17 -14.14
N TYR A 381 -7.95 -1.03 -14.67
CA TYR A 381 -8.05 -2.25 -13.88
C TYR A 381 -6.84 -2.46 -12.95
N VAL A 382 -7.04 -3.19 -11.86
CA VAL A 382 -5.97 -3.51 -10.91
C VAL A 382 -5.00 -4.54 -11.50
N ARG A 383 -3.70 -4.23 -11.51
CA ARG A 383 -2.65 -5.24 -11.68
C ARG A 383 -2.40 -5.89 -10.33
N ALA A 384 -2.80 -7.15 -10.15
CA ALA A 384 -2.68 -7.85 -8.88
C ALA A 384 -1.58 -8.91 -8.96
N GLU A 385 -0.46 -8.64 -8.30
CA GLU A 385 0.79 -9.40 -8.37
C GLU A 385 0.89 -10.32 -7.15
N ALA A 386 0.68 -11.61 -7.38
CA ALA A 386 0.76 -12.66 -6.38
C ALA A 386 2.21 -13.12 -6.18
N GLN A 387 2.55 -13.44 -4.93
CA GLN A 387 3.89 -13.88 -4.51
C GLN A 387 5.02 -13.00 -5.07
N ASP A 388 4.80 -11.69 -5.13
CA ASP A 388 5.70 -10.75 -5.76
C ASP A 388 7.11 -10.81 -5.14
N GLY A 389 8.13 -10.89 -5.99
CA GLY A 389 9.53 -11.12 -5.63
C GLY A 389 10.25 -9.90 -5.05
N SER A 390 9.64 -8.71 -5.09
CA SER A 390 10.23 -7.46 -4.60
C SER A 390 10.30 -7.40 -3.07
N GLY A 391 9.50 -8.23 -2.37
CA GLY A 391 9.34 -8.14 -0.93
C GLY A 391 8.96 -9.45 -0.24
N THR A 392 9.00 -9.43 1.10
CA THR A 392 8.41 -10.44 1.98
C THR A 392 7.88 -9.76 3.23
N ASN A 393 6.91 -10.37 3.91
CA ASN A 393 6.36 -9.87 5.17
C ASN A 393 5.78 -8.44 5.07
N ASN A 394 5.10 -8.17 3.96
CA ASN A 394 4.47 -6.90 3.65
C ASN A 394 3.39 -7.16 2.56
N ALA A 395 2.65 -6.13 2.16
CA ALA A 395 1.92 -6.02 0.91
C ALA A 395 1.85 -4.52 0.56
N ASN A 396 1.55 -4.18 -0.69
CA ASN A 396 1.41 -2.76 -1.03
C ASN A 396 0.41 -2.51 -2.16
N PHE A 397 -0.05 -1.26 -2.22
CA PHE A 397 -0.89 -0.77 -3.30
C PHE A 397 -0.40 0.58 -3.84
N ALA A 398 -0.20 0.66 -5.15
CA ALA A 398 0.10 1.88 -5.88
C ALA A 398 -1.18 2.45 -6.49
N THR A 399 -1.59 3.67 -6.08
CA THR A 399 -2.81 4.31 -6.60
C THR A 399 -2.48 5.54 -7.45
N PRO A 400 -2.40 5.41 -8.78
CA PRO A 400 -2.35 6.56 -9.67
C PRO A 400 -3.75 7.15 -9.90
N SER A 401 -3.79 8.34 -10.52
CA SER A 401 -5.05 8.99 -10.89
C SER A 401 -5.88 8.17 -11.88
N ASP A 402 -7.19 8.43 -11.91
CA ASP A 402 -8.18 7.86 -12.83
C ASP A 402 -7.66 7.68 -14.26
N GLY A 403 -7.93 6.52 -14.86
CA GLY A 403 -7.43 6.13 -16.18
C GLY A 403 -5.98 5.64 -16.23
N ASN A 404 -5.33 5.45 -15.07
CA ASN A 404 -4.05 4.76 -14.97
C ASN A 404 -4.17 3.55 -14.06
N ARG A 405 -3.63 2.40 -14.49
CA ARG A 405 -3.74 1.13 -13.77
C ARG A 405 -3.01 1.18 -12.41
N PRO A 406 -3.72 0.96 -11.29
CA PRO A 406 -3.06 0.70 -10.02
C PRO A 406 -2.33 -0.64 -10.04
N ARG A 407 -1.52 -0.87 -9.01
CA ARG A 407 -0.78 -2.11 -8.79
C ARG A 407 -0.93 -2.54 -7.34
N MET A 408 -1.32 -3.79 -7.11
CA MET A 408 -1.34 -4.45 -5.81
C MET A 408 -0.24 -5.50 -5.83
N GLN A 409 0.66 -5.48 -4.86
CA GLN A 409 1.73 -6.46 -4.72
C GLN A 409 1.56 -7.22 -3.41
N MET A 410 1.32 -8.51 -3.52
CA MET A 410 1.12 -9.42 -2.40
C MET A 410 2.39 -10.25 -2.20
N PHE A 411 2.84 -10.40 -0.95
CA PHE A 411 4.11 -11.06 -0.68
C PHE A 411 3.98 -12.36 0.10
N VAL A 412 5.02 -13.18 -0.03
CA VAL A 412 5.21 -14.32 0.87
C VAL A 412 5.62 -13.84 2.27
N TRP A 413 4.98 -14.40 3.29
CA TRP A 413 5.21 -14.14 4.70
C TRP A 413 6.06 -15.24 5.32
N THR A 414 7.23 -14.81 5.76
CA THR A 414 8.24 -15.72 6.26
C THR A 414 8.06 -15.97 7.75
N HIS A 415 8.17 -17.22 8.15
CA HIS A 415 8.05 -17.57 9.56
C HIS A 415 9.14 -16.87 10.42
N PRO A 416 8.76 -16.23 11.55
CA PRO A 416 9.68 -15.39 12.34
C PRO A 416 10.80 -16.19 13.04
N THR A 417 10.66 -17.51 13.15
CA THR A 417 11.69 -18.38 13.75
C THR A 417 12.04 -19.54 12.82
N PRO A 418 13.19 -19.48 12.13
CA PRO A 418 13.67 -20.65 11.42
C PRO A 418 14.99 -21.17 11.97
N ASN A 419 15.51 -20.71 13.12
CA ASN A 419 16.84 -21.13 13.59
C ASN A 419 16.85 -21.66 15.04
N PHE A 420 17.78 -22.57 15.31
CA PHE A 420 18.19 -22.98 16.64
C PHE A 420 19.67 -22.65 16.87
N VAL A 421 19.99 -22.29 18.11
CA VAL A 421 21.32 -22.52 18.67
C VAL A 421 21.27 -23.88 19.37
N ARG A 422 21.84 -24.91 18.75
CA ARG A 422 21.95 -26.24 19.33
C ARG A 422 23.24 -26.35 20.13
N ILE A 423 23.16 -26.47 21.44
CA ILE A 423 24.33 -26.71 22.28
C ILE A 423 24.67 -28.20 22.25
N ASN A 424 25.85 -28.54 21.76
CA ASN A 424 26.24 -29.90 21.39
C ASN A 424 26.62 -30.79 22.61
N GLY A 425 26.74 -30.21 23.81
CA GLY A 425 27.08 -30.94 25.03
C GLY A 425 27.15 -30.06 26.29
N GLY A 426 27.31 -30.68 27.46
CA GLY A 426 27.38 -29.97 28.75
C GLY A 426 26.04 -29.85 29.48
N PRO A 427 25.99 -29.08 30.59
CA PRO A 427 24.82 -29.02 31.48
C PRO A 427 23.59 -28.33 30.85
N ILE A 428 23.79 -27.58 29.77
CA ILE A 428 22.74 -26.88 29.02
C ILE A 428 22.60 -27.41 27.58
N ALA A 429 23.01 -28.66 27.32
CA ALA A 429 22.84 -29.28 26.01
C ALA A 429 21.36 -29.30 25.61
N GLY A 430 21.07 -28.88 24.38
CA GLY A 430 19.70 -28.73 23.89
C GLY A 430 19.58 -27.72 22.76
N ASP A 431 18.37 -27.62 22.21
CA ASP A 431 18.01 -26.68 21.15
C ASP A 431 17.34 -25.46 21.77
N PHE A 432 17.88 -24.28 21.47
CA PHE A 432 17.34 -23.00 21.92
C PHE A 432 16.85 -22.22 20.70
N THR A 433 15.61 -21.74 20.76
CA THR A 433 15.02 -20.96 19.68
C THR A 433 15.81 -19.67 19.42
N ALA A 434 15.99 -19.35 18.15
CA ALA A 434 16.64 -18.14 17.73
C ALA A 434 15.94 -17.53 16.50
N SER A 435 15.86 -16.20 16.47
CA SER A 435 15.39 -15.46 15.29
C SER A 435 16.54 -15.25 14.31
N ARG A 436 16.24 -15.30 13.02
CA ARG A 436 17.21 -14.97 11.97
C ARG A 436 17.44 -13.45 11.88
N ALA A 437 18.57 -13.06 11.32
CA ALA A 437 18.74 -11.70 10.79
C ALA A 437 18.06 -11.57 9.42
N SER A 438 17.54 -10.38 9.09
CA SER A 438 17.04 -10.07 7.74
C SER A 438 18.17 -9.79 6.73
N PHE A 439 19.42 -9.87 7.17
CA PHE A 439 20.61 -9.54 6.37
C PHE A 439 21.71 -10.59 6.55
N GLY A 440 22.66 -10.59 5.62
CA GLY A 440 23.71 -11.59 5.54
C GLY A 440 23.20 -12.97 5.11
N PRO A 441 24.10 -13.96 5.00
CA PRO A 441 23.74 -15.30 4.57
C PRO A 441 22.79 -15.99 5.55
N GLN A 442 21.83 -16.75 5.04
CA GLN A 442 20.84 -17.44 5.87
C GLN A 442 21.27 -18.90 6.11
N LEU A 443 21.02 -19.43 7.32
CA LEU A 443 21.38 -20.81 7.68
C LEU A 443 20.77 -21.90 6.77
N PRO A 444 19.58 -21.74 6.17
CA PRO A 444 19.11 -22.63 5.12
C PRO A 444 20.05 -22.72 3.90
N ASP A 445 20.69 -21.61 3.53
CA ASP A 445 21.52 -21.52 2.32
C ASP A 445 22.96 -21.96 2.58
N VAL A 446 23.51 -21.63 3.76
CA VAL A 446 24.91 -21.92 4.11
C VAL A 446 25.09 -23.22 4.88
N GLY A 447 23.99 -23.83 5.33
CA GLY A 447 24.00 -25.04 6.14
C GLY A 447 24.39 -24.80 7.61
N PRO A 448 24.44 -25.88 8.43
CA PRO A 448 24.75 -25.77 9.84
C PRO A 448 26.20 -25.35 10.10
N ILE A 449 26.41 -24.44 11.04
CA ILE A 449 27.74 -23.97 11.45
C ILE A 449 28.02 -24.44 12.87
N THR A 450 29.05 -25.27 13.03
CA THR A 450 29.47 -25.80 14.34
C THR A 450 30.80 -25.20 14.75
N ALA A 451 30.85 -24.54 15.90
CA ALA A 451 32.10 -24.03 16.48
C ALA A 451 31.96 -23.81 18.00
N ASP A 452 33.08 -23.52 18.65
CA ASP A 452 33.06 -23.07 20.04
C ASP A 452 32.49 -21.65 20.13
N VAL A 453 31.69 -21.39 21.16
CA VAL A 453 31.09 -20.08 21.40
C VAL A 453 32.00 -19.27 22.33
N THR A 454 32.23 -18.00 22.00
CA THR A 454 33.05 -17.09 22.81
C THR A 454 32.33 -15.78 23.00
N LEU A 455 32.21 -15.33 24.26
CA LEU A 455 31.74 -13.99 24.58
C LEU A 455 32.73 -12.97 24.06
N VAL A 456 32.22 -11.99 23.33
CA VAL A 456 33.01 -10.89 22.77
C VAL A 456 33.56 -10.00 23.88
N ASP A 457 34.77 -9.50 23.67
CA ASP A 457 35.36 -8.36 24.39
C ASP A 457 35.85 -7.34 23.35
N ASP A 458 35.26 -6.14 23.32
CA ASP A 458 35.66 -5.01 22.46
C ASP A 458 36.34 -3.87 23.25
N ALA A 459 36.71 -4.15 24.51
CA ALA A 459 37.57 -3.39 25.41
C ALA A 459 37.13 -1.97 25.80
N SER A 460 36.10 -1.39 25.18
CA SER A 460 35.70 0.00 25.42
C SER A 460 34.19 0.20 25.18
N GLY A 461 33.71 1.45 25.23
CA GLY A 461 32.29 1.73 25.01
C GLY A 461 31.42 1.64 26.27
N ALA A 462 30.10 1.60 26.05
CA ALA A 462 29.09 1.53 27.13
C ALA A 462 28.96 0.12 27.73
N SER A 463 29.28 -0.91 26.93
CA SER A 463 29.43 -2.31 27.33
C SER A 463 30.61 -2.90 26.56
N THR A 464 31.40 -3.76 27.19
CA THR A 464 32.52 -4.42 26.50
C THR A 464 32.11 -5.66 25.71
N THR A 465 30.84 -6.04 25.79
CA THR A 465 30.32 -7.31 25.22
C THR A 465 29.34 -7.07 24.07
N ASP A 466 29.10 -5.82 23.70
CA ASP A 466 28.07 -5.51 22.70
C ASP A 466 28.61 -5.54 21.26
N GLY A 467 29.92 -5.56 21.07
CA GLY A 467 30.56 -5.72 19.77
C GLY A 467 30.46 -4.46 18.90
N CYS A 468 30.26 -3.29 19.51
CA CYS A 468 30.20 -2.02 18.78
C CYS A 468 31.60 -1.54 18.35
N GLU A 469 32.63 -1.95 19.08
CA GLU A 469 34.03 -1.67 18.76
C GLU A 469 34.77 -2.92 18.22
N PRO A 470 35.97 -2.76 17.63
CA PRO A 470 36.78 -3.90 17.18
C PRO A 470 37.16 -4.84 18.33
N PHE A 471 37.01 -6.15 18.11
CA PHE A 471 37.20 -7.15 19.17
C PHE A 471 38.67 -7.30 19.56
N VAL A 472 38.92 -7.57 20.83
CA VAL A 472 40.25 -7.80 21.40
C VAL A 472 40.39 -9.27 21.78
N GLY A 473 41.37 -9.95 21.17
CA GLY A 473 41.72 -11.33 21.55
C GLY A 473 40.68 -12.39 21.20
N PHE A 474 39.72 -12.10 20.30
CA PHE A 474 38.72 -13.07 19.86
C PHE A 474 39.37 -14.25 19.11
N PRO A 475 39.06 -15.51 19.46
CA PRO A 475 39.59 -16.67 18.74
C PRO A 475 38.94 -16.82 17.37
N SER A 476 39.71 -16.64 16.29
CA SER A 476 39.22 -16.86 14.93
C SER A 476 38.76 -18.30 14.74
N GLY A 477 37.63 -18.48 14.06
CA GLY A 477 36.95 -19.78 13.90
C GLY A 477 35.80 -20.01 14.88
N ASN A 478 35.65 -19.18 15.91
CA ASN A 478 34.58 -19.32 16.90
C ASN A 478 33.30 -18.60 16.48
N ILE A 479 32.18 -18.98 17.11
CA ILE A 479 30.92 -18.23 17.06
C ILE A 479 30.99 -17.12 18.11
N ALA A 480 30.72 -15.88 17.70
CA ALA A 480 30.72 -14.72 18.59
C ALA A 480 29.39 -14.62 19.33
N LEU A 481 29.41 -14.62 20.66
CA LEU A 481 28.26 -14.28 21.50
C LEU A 481 28.40 -12.82 21.94
N LEU A 482 27.40 -11.99 21.67
CA LEU A 482 27.44 -10.56 21.98
C LEU A 482 26.09 -10.05 22.49
N ASP A 483 26.11 -9.01 23.31
CA ASP A 483 24.90 -8.37 23.83
C ASP A 483 24.34 -7.33 22.84
N ARG A 484 23.01 -7.19 22.79
CA ARG A 484 22.39 -6.07 22.08
C ARG A 484 22.75 -4.76 22.80
N GLY A 485 23.38 -3.86 22.06
CA GLY A 485 23.88 -2.56 22.54
C GLY A 485 23.42 -1.39 21.69
N SER A 486 24.18 -0.31 21.66
CA SER A 486 23.77 0.97 21.05
C SER A 486 24.06 1.10 19.55
N CYS A 487 24.96 0.30 18.98
CA CYS A 487 25.23 0.29 17.54
C CYS A 487 24.28 -0.64 16.77
N THR A 488 24.24 -0.50 15.45
CA THR A 488 23.41 -1.32 14.55
C THR A 488 23.86 -2.79 14.54
N PHE A 489 22.95 -3.70 14.20
CA PHE A 489 23.26 -5.13 14.09
C PHE A 489 24.31 -5.42 13.01
N VAL A 490 24.26 -4.69 11.89
CA VAL A 490 25.24 -4.80 10.80
C VAL A 490 26.66 -4.53 11.32
N ILE A 491 26.86 -3.45 12.11
CA ILE A 491 28.17 -3.11 12.68
C ILE A 491 28.69 -4.24 13.57
N LYS A 492 27.83 -4.80 14.43
CA LYS A 492 28.19 -5.92 15.33
C LYS A 492 28.69 -7.13 14.56
N VAL A 493 27.96 -7.51 13.50
CA VAL A 493 28.30 -8.68 12.67
C VAL A 493 29.56 -8.43 11.84
N LEU A 494 29.76 -7.22 11.31
CA LEU A 494 30.99 -6.85 10.59
C LEU A 494 32.23 -6.86 11.50
N ASN A 495 32.11 -6.39 12.75
CA ASN A 495 33.21 -6.47 13.73
C ASN A 495 33.55 -7.93 14.07
N ALA A 496 32.53 -8.78 14.26
CA ALA A 496 32.74 -10.21 14.47
C ALA A 496 33.40 -10.89 13.26
N GLN A 497 32.96 -10.56 12.05
CA GLN A 497 33.55 -11.03 10.80
C GLN A 497 35.02 -10.60 10.68
N ALA A 498 35.33 -9.32 10.97
CA ALA A 498 36.70 -8.81 10.95
C ALA A 498 37.60 -9.49 12.00
N ALA A 499 37.04 -9.90 13.14
CA ALA A 499 37.70 -10.69 14.16
C ALA A 499 37.85 -12.19 13.80
N GLY A 500 37.29 -12.61 12.67
CA GLY A 500 37.39 -13.97 12.15
C GLY A 500 36.36 -14.94 12.74
N ALA A 501 35.23 -14.44 13.24
CA ALA A 501 34.11 -15.28 13.64
C ALA A 501 33.47 -15.98 12.43
N VAL A 502 32.90 -17.16 12.65
CA VAL A 502 32.20 -17.94 11.60
C VAL A 502 30.68 -17.81 11.67
N GLY A 503 30.17 -17.19 12.74
CA GLY A 503 28.76 -16.90 12.96
C GLY A 503 28.57 -16.06 14.23
N VAL A 504 27.40 -15.47 14.38
CA VAL A 504 27.09 -14.56 15.50
C VAL A 504 25.80 -14.95 16.22
N ILE A 505 25.83 -14.95 17.55
CA ILE A 505 24.67 -15.02 18.42
C ILE A 505 24.54 -13.68 19.16
N VAL A 506 23.44 -12.97 18.94
CA VAL A 506 23.11 -11.74 19.65
C VAL A 506 22.13 -12.05 20.78
N ALA A 507 22.53 -11.79 22.03
CA ALA A 507 21.64 -11.81 23.18
C ALA A 507 20.81 -10.51 23.20
N ASN A 508 19.49 -10.62 23.08
CA ASN A 508 18.61 -9.46 23.19
C ASN A 508 18.69 -8.85 24.60
N ASN A 509 18.30 -7.58 24.73
CA ASN A 509 18.25 -6.86 26.00
C ASN A 509 16.83 -6.78 26.59
N ALA A 510 15.91 -7.56 26.04
CA ALA A 510 14.53 -7.71 26.47
C ALA A 510 14.06 -9.17 26.30
N ALA A 511 12.91 -9.49 26.90
CA ALA A 511 12.28 -10.80 26.73
C ALA A 511 11.89 -11.03 25.26
N GLY A 512 12.00 -12.28 24.81
CA GLY A 512 11.77 -12.65 23.42
C GLY A 512 12.87 -12.17 22.45
N THR A 513 12.64 -12.40 21.17
CA THR A 513 13.55 -12.03 20.08
C THR A 513 12.92 -11.00 19.15
N ILE A 514 13.77 -10.27 18.42
CA ILE A 514 13.35 -9.46 17.28
C ILE A 514 14.11 -9.91 16.03
N THR A 515 13.55 -9.69 14.85
CA THR A 515 14.29 -9.84 13.61
C THR A 515 15.35 -8.75 13.55
N MET A 516 16.63 -9.13 13.45
CA MET A 516 17.71 -8.15 13.34
C MET A 516 17.70 -7.55 11.93
N GLY A 517 17.35 -6.27 11.84
CA GLY A 517 17.28 -5.50 10.60
C GLY A 517 18.61 -4.85 10.18
N GLY A 518 18.76 -4.58 8.89
CA GLY A 518 19.88 -3.85 8.28
C GLY A 518 20.12 -4.27 6.84
N ALA A 519 20.98 -3.55 6.11
CA ALA A 519 21.41 -3.92 4.76
C ALA A 519 22.89 -3.55 4.56
N ASP A 520 23.73 -4.55 4.33
CA ASP A 520 25.10 -4.36 3.85
C ASP A 520 25.53 -5.65 3.12
N PRO A 521 25.81 -5.59 1.80
CA PRO A 521 26.11 -6.77 1.00
C PRO A 521 27.48 -7.40 1.34
N THR A 522 28.30 -6.77 2.18
CA THR A 522 29.62 -7.27 2.58
C THR A 522 29.59 -8.20 3.80
N VAL A 523 28.43 -8.34 4.46
CA VAL A 523 28.22 -9.34 5.52
C VAL A 523 28.22 -10.74 4.92
N ALA A 524 29.16 -11.57 5.33
CA ALA A 524 29.43 -12.91 4.77
C ALA A 524 29.33 -14.04 5.79
N ILE A 525 28.93 -13.75 7.03
CA ILE A 525 28.66 -14.76 8.08
C ILE A 525 27.21 -14.64 8.56
N PRO A 526 26.54 -15.76 8.89
CA PRO A 526 25.18 -15.70 9.40
C PRO A 526 25.14 -15.21 10.84
N SER A 527 24.00 -14.63 11.22
CA SER A 527 23.74 -14.18 12.57
C SER A 527 22.33 -14.53 13.04
N VAL A 528 22.21 -14.84 14.33
CA VAL A 528 20.94 -15.18 14.98
C VAL A 528 20.78 -14.41 16.28
N MET A 529 19.54 -14.16 16.69
CA MET A 529 19.22 -13.55 17.98
C MET A 529 18.55 -14.55 18.91
N VAL A 530 18.96 -14.56 20.18
CA VAL A 530 18.27 -15.26 21.26
C VAL A 530 17.70 -14.26 22.27
N SER A 531 16.73 -14.68 23.08
CA SER A 531 16.17 -13.82 24.12
C SER A 531 17.19 -13.48 25.21
N ILE A 532 16.89 -12.48 26.03
CA ILE A 532 17.76 -12.11 27.16
C ILE A 532 17.98 -13.29 28.12
N GLU A 533 16.95 -14.10 28.39
CA GLU A 533 17.02 -15.25 29.29
C GLU A 533 17.97 -16.34 28.76
N ILE A 534 17.90 -16.60 27.45
CA ILE A 534 18.78 -17.58 26.78
C ILE A 534 20.21 -17.01 26.70
N GLY A 535 20.36 -15.73 26.38
CA GLY A 535 21.66 -15.06 26.33
C GLY A 535 22.40 -15.10 27.66
N ASP A 536 21.70 -14.81 28.77
CA ASP A 536 22.26 -14.89 30.12
C ASP A 536 22.60 -16.33 30.52
N LEU A 537 21.75 -17.30 30.15
CA LEU A 537 22.03 -18.72 30.33
C LEU A 537 23.32 -19.13 29.60
N PHE A 538 23.51 -18.69 28.35
CA PHE A 538 24.70 -18.98 27.57
C PHE A 538 25.94 -18.36 28.22
N LYS A 539 25.91 -17.07 28.54
CA LYS A 539 27.02 -16.35 29.20
C LYS A 539 27.43 -17.03 30.52
N ALA A 540 26.49 -17.55 31.30
CA ALA A 540 26.75 -18.24 32.56
C ALA A 540 27.40 -19.64 32.40
N ASN A 541 27.37 -20.23 31.21
CA ASN A 541 27.81 -21.61 30.95
C ASN A 541 28.94 -21.70 29.91
N LEU A 542 29.58 -20.59 29.55
CA LEU A 542 30.76 -20.61 28.71
C LEU A 542 31.95 -21.30 29.41
N PRO A 543 32.83 -21.98 28.65
CA PRO A 543 32.74 -22.22 27.21
C PRO A 543 31.85 -23.44 26.86
N PHE A 544 31.21 -23.39 25.70
CA PHE A 544 30.51 -24.54 25.12
C PHE A 544 30.64 -24.54 23.59
N ASN A 545 30.38 -25.69 22.99
CA ASN A 545 30.33 -25.87 21.55
C ASN A 545 28.87 -25.85 21.09
N ALA A 546 28.58 -25.12 20.02
CA ALA A 546 27.23 -25.00 19.49
C ALA A 546 27.18 -25.17 17.98
N THR A 547 26.01 -25.57 17.49
CA THR A 547 25.64 -25.59 16.09
C THR A 547 24.56 -24.53 15.86
N LEU A 548 24.85 -23.52 15.04
CA LEU A 548 23.81 -22.68 14.44
C LEU A 548 23.17 -23.50 13.32
N VAL A 549 21.88 -23.79 13.43
CA VAL A 549 21.19 -24.64 12.46
C VAL A 549 19.81 -24.09 12.16
N ALA A 550 19.39 -24.21 10.90
CA ALA A 550 17.99 -23.98 10.56
C ALA A 550 17.11 -25.03 11.27
N ASN A 551 16.02 -24.60 11.88
CA ASN A 551 14.99 -25.46 12.42
C ASN A 551 14.39 -26.31 11.27
N PRO A 552 14.56 -27.64 11.27
CA PRO A 552 14.13 -28.50 10.17
C PRO A 552 12.61 -28.70 10.12
N THR A 553 11.86 -28.32 11.16
CA THR A 553 10.42 -28.11 11.03
C THR A 553 10.23 -26.71 10.47
N LEU A 554 10.37 -26.56 9.14
CA LEU A 554 9.85 -25.38 8.47
C LEU A 554 8.37 -25.27 8.87
N SER A 555 8.04 -24.28 9.68
CA SER A 555 6.75 -23.64 9.48
C SER A 555 6.84 -23.04 8.08
N ILE A 556 6.05 -23.63 7.20
CA ILE A 556 5.88 -23.23 5.81
C ILE A 556 5.53 -21.75 5.81
N ASN A 557 6.21 -20.97 4.95
CA ASN A 557 5.86 -19.56 4.78
C ASN A 557 4.37 -19.44 4.45
N ARG A 558 3.70 -18.43 4.98
CA ARG A 558 2.32 -18.13 4.62
C ARG A 558 2.31 -17.21 3.41
N ASP A 559 1.18 -17.18 2.74
CA ASP A 559 1.00 -16.46 1.49
C ASP A 559 -0.12 -15.44 1.69
N SER A 560 0.14 -14.14 1.56
CA SER A 560 -0.90 -13.11 1.74
C SER A 560 -1.94 -13.13 0.63
N ASP A 561 -1.68 -13.79 -0.50
CA ASP A 561 -2.68 -14.04 -1.54
C ASP A 561 -3.86 -14.90 -1.07
N LEU A 562 -3.71 -15.57 0.08
CA LEU A 562 -4.76 -16.33 0.75
C LEU A 562 -5.40 -15.58 1.92
N ASP A 563 -4.95 -14.35 2.22
CA ASP A 563 -5.45 -13.51 3.31
C ASP A 563 -6.27 -12.35 2.73
N ALA A 564 -7.58 -12.55 2.66
CA ALA A 564 -8.56 -11.58 2.19
C ALA A 564 -8.54 -10.26 2.99
N GLY A 565 -8.19 -10.32 4.28
CA GLY A 565 -8.03 -9.13 5.11
C GLY A 565 -6.91 -8.24 4.58
N VAL A 566 -5.76 -8.84 4.24
CA VAL A 566 -4.66 -8.11 3.58
C VAL A 566 -5.07 -7.61 2.20
N ILE A 567 -5.69 -8.44 1.36
CA ILE A 567 -6.12 -8.04 0.00
C ILE A 567 -7.10 -6.84 0.05
N ALA A 568 -8.09 -6.90 0.93
CA ALA A 568 -9.08 -5.84 1.09
C ALA A 568 -8.49 -4.57 1.71
N HIS A 569 -7.50 -4.70 2.60
CA HIS A 569 -6.72 -3.57 3.12
C HIS A 569 -6.01 -2.84 1.99
N GLU A 570 -5.24 -3.56 1.17
CA GLU A 570 -4.49 -2.97 0.05
C GLU A 570 -5.43 -2.28 -0.94
N TYR A 571 -6.57 -2.90 -1.29
CA TYR A 571 -7.57 -2.29 -2.16
C TYR A 571 -8.17 -1.01 -1.53
N GLY A 572 -8.30 -0.97 -0.20
CA GLY A 572 -8.77 0.20 0.54
C GLY A 572 -7.88 1.43 0.39
N HIS A 573 -6.58 1.26 0.17
CA HIS A 573 -5.69 2.36 -0.24
C HIS A 573 -6.11 2.91 -1.61
N GLY A 574 -6.44 2.03 -2.55
CA GLY A 574 -6.96 2.40 -3.87
C GLY A 574 -8.22 3.27 -3.77
N ILE A 575 -9.23 2.79 -3.06
CA ILE A 575 -10.52 3.48 -2.89
C ILE A 575 -10.32 4.84 -2.21
N SER A 576 -9.62 4.87 -1.08
CA SER A 576 -9.46 6.08 -0.28
C SER A 576 -8.66 7.16 -1.01
N ASN A 577 -7.61 6.79 -1.76
CA ASN A 577 -6.82 7.76 -2.54
C ASN A 577 -7.60 8.30 -3.76
N ARG A 578 -8.37 7.46 -4.49
CA ARG A 578 -9.22 7.93 -5.61
C ARG A 578 -10.31 8.89 -5.15
N LEU A 579 -10.92 8.64 -3.99
CA LEU A 579 -12.05 9.43 -3.51
C LEU A 579 -11.66 10.76 -2.83
N THR A 580 -10.60 10.79 -2.03
CA THR A 580 -10.34 11.92 -1.09
C THR A 580 -10.17 13.29 -1.78
N GLY A 581 -9.41 13.34 -2.87
CA GLY A 581 -9.19 14.55 -3.68
C GLY A 581 -10.10 14.68 -4.89
N GLY A 582 -10.92 13.66 -5.13
CA GLY A 582 -11.53 13.35 -6.43
C GLY A 582 -10.60 12.51 -7.31
N PRO A 583 -11.16 11.80 -8.32
CA PRO A 583 -10.47 10.75 -9.09
C PRO A 583 -9.13 11.15 -9.70
N GLY A 584 -8.97 12.42 -10.07
CA GLY A 584 -7.75 12.95 -10.68
C GLY A 584 -6.65 13.38 -9.71
N ILE A 585 -6.85 13.31 -8.39
CA ILE A 585 -5.92 13.84 -7.37
C ILE A 585 -5.77 12.86 -6.21
N VAL A 586 -4.71 12.04 -6.27
CA VAL A 586 -4.50 10.87 -5.40
C VAL A 586 -3.48 11.10 -4.26
N ASN A 587 -2.93 12.30 -4.11
CA ASN A 587 -1.95 12.61 -3.04
C ASN A 587 -2.57 13.35 -1.84
N CYS A 588 -3.88 13.21 -1.61
CA CYS A 588 -4.58 13.92 -0.56
C CYS A 588 -4.41 13.33 0.85
N LEU A 589 -3.85 12.12 0.97
CA LEU A 589 -3.65 11.36 2.22
C LEU A 589 -2.18 11.32 2.69
N ARG A 590 -1.45 12.44 2.55
CA ARG A 590 -0.02 12.53 2.89
C ARG A 590 0.28 13.34 4.16
N ASN A 591 -0.74 13.70 4.93
CA ASN A 591 -0.57 14.55 6.11
C ASN A 591 -0.25 13.72 7.38
N ALA A 592 0.18 14.39 8.44
CA ALA A 592 0.58 13.74 9.70
C ALA A 592 -0.53 12.87 10.32
N GLU A 593 -1.78 13.29 10.16
CA GLU A 593 -2.97 12.65 10.71
C GLU A 593 -3.80 11.97 9.60
N GLN A 594 -3.13 11.45 8.55
CA GLN A 594 -3.81 10.79 7.45
C GLN A 594 -4.51 9.49 7.90
N MET A 595 -5.66 9.20 7.30
CA MET A 595 -6.61 8.19 7.76
C MET A 595 -6.67 6.93 6.88
N GLY A 596 -5.90 6.89 5.79
CA GLY A 596 -5.83 5.83 4.78
C GLY A 596 -5.75 4.44 5.39
N GLU A 597 -4.69 4.18 6.17
CA GLU A 597 -4.48 2.94 6.93
C GLU A 597 -5.70 2.50 7.75
N GLY A 598 -6.38 3.48 8.37
CA GLY A 598 -7.55 3.20 9.21
C GLY A 598 -8.79 2.87 8.39
N TRP A 599 -8.98 3.50 7.23
CA TRP A 599 -10.05 3.12 6.31
C TRP A 599 -9.80 1.76 5.66
N SER A 600 -8.55 1.45 5.34
CA SER A 600 -8.13 0.15 4.81
C SER A 600 -8.37 -0.98 5.82
N ASP A 601 -7.97 -0.79 7.09
CA ASP A 601 -8.31 -1.76 8.16
C ASP A 601 -9.82 -1.88 8.38
N TRP A 602 -10.54 -0.75 8.42
CA TRP A 602 -11.99 -0.76 8.58
C TRP A 602 -12.66 -1.57 7.47
N GLN A 603 -12.27 -1.31 6.22
CA GLN A 603 -12.77 -2.04 5.07
C GLN A 603 -12.49 -3.54 5.21
N ALA A 604 -11.24 -3.93 5.43
CA ALA A 604 -10.86 -5.34 5.60
C ALA A 604 -11.75 -6.05 6.62
N LEU A 605 -11.87 -5.49 7.82
CA LEU A 605 -12.67 -6.07 8.90
C LEU A 605 -14.17 -6.13 8.59
N THR A 606 -14.71 -5.12 7.91
CA THR A 606 -16.14 -5.12 7.53
C THR A 606 -16.46 -6.15 6.44
N PHE A 607 -15.54 -6.40 5.51
CA PHE A 607 -15.69 -7.47 4.53
C PHE A 607 -15.63 -8.84 5.21
N THR A 608 -14.74 -9.01 6.19
CA THR A 608 -14.56 -10.28 6.89
C THR A 608 -15.33 -10.35 8.21
N THR A 609 -16.42 -9.59 8.35
CA THR A 609 -17.30 -9.71 9.51
C THR A 609 -18.19 -10.94 9.37
N GLU A 610 -18.20 -11.79 10.38
CA GLU A 610 -19.03 -12.99 10.42
C GLU A 610 -20.39 -12.71 11.09
N PRO A 611 -21.46 -13.48 10.79
CA PRO A 611 -22.74 -13.35 11.48
C PRO A 611 -22.67 -13.56 13.01
N SER A 612 -21.67 -14.29 13.48
CA SER A 612 -21.34 -14.52 14.90
C SER A 612 -20.68 -13.33 15.58
N ASP A 613 -20.12 -12.39 14.81
CA ASP A 613 -19.42 -11.24 15.37
C ASP A 613 -20.38 -10.30 16.10
N ASN A 614 -19.85 -9.66 17.13
CA ASN A 614 -20.56 -8.66 17.92
C ASN A 614 -19.60 -7.53 18.32
N PRO A 615 -20.08 -6.44 18.94
CA PRO A 615 -19.23 -5.29 19.26
C PRO A 615 -18.02 -5.62 20.14
N LEU A 616 -18.08 -6.71 20.91
CA LEU A 616 -17.00 -7.14 21.79
C LEU A 616 -16.05 -8.16 21.14
N THR A 617 -16.38 -8.67 19.95
CA THR A 617 -15.49 -9.59 19.22
C THR A 617 -14.13 -8.94 19.03
N VAL A 618 -13.08 -9.71 19.30
CA VAL A 618 -11.69 -9.30 19.19
C VAL A 618 -11.24 -9.57 17.75
N ARG A 619 -10.92 -8.51 17.01
CA ARG A 619 -10.51 -8.62 15.60
C ARG A 619 -9.08 -8.13 15.40
N GLY A 620 -8.16 -9.06 15.18
CA GLY A 620 -6.80 -8.74 14.73
C GLY A 620 -6.76 -8.42 13.23
N VAL A 621 -5.64 -7.88 12.76
CA VAL A 621 -5.36 -7.70 11.31
C VAL A 621 -4.17 -8.57 10.92
N GLY A 622 -4.30 -9.32 9.83
CA GLY A 622 -3.23 -10.16 9.27
C GLY A 622 -2.77 -11.27 10.21
N THR A 623 -3.65 -11.79 11.06
CA THR A 623 -3.32 -12.82 12.07
C THR A 623 -2.78 -14.08 11.39
N TYR A 624 -3.36 -14.47 10.26
CA TYR A 624 -2.88 -15.57 9.45
C TYR A 624 -1.46 -15.31 8.98
N VAL A 625 -1.17 -14.23 8.25
CA VAL A 625 0.17 -14.03 7.68
C VAL A 625 1.29 -13.93 8.73
N ILE A 626 0.99 -13.59 9.98
CA ILE A 626 1.96 -13.58 11.11
C ILE A 626 1.91 -14.81 12.03
N PHE A 627 1.29 -15.90 11.59
CA PHE A 627 1.29 -17.18 12.30
C PHE A 627 0.56 -17.18 13.65
N GLN A 628 -0.49 -16.38 13.76
CA GLN A 628 -1.42 -16.39 14.88
C GLN A 628 -2.70 -17.17 14.51
N GLY A 629 -3.53 -17.46 15.51
CA GLY A 629 -4.92 -17.89 15.30
C GLY A 629 -5.85 -16.69 15.09
N GLU A 630 -7.13 -16.95 14.87
CA GLU A 630 -8.17 -15.96 14.54
C GLU A 630 -8.26 -14.82 15.57
N ASP A 631 -8.30 -15.18 16.86
CA ASP A 631 -8.32 -14.22 17.98
C ASP A 631 -6.96 -13.56 18.27
N GLY A 632 -5.97 -13.78 17.40
CA GLY A 632 -4.64 -13.21 17.53
C GLY A 632 -4.68 -11.68 17.53
N ASN A 633 -3.71 -11.07 18.23
CA ASN A 633 -3.56 -9.62 18.26
C ASN A 633 -3.40 -9.01 16.85
N GLY A 634 -2.83 -9.76 15.92
CA GLY A 634 -2.43 -9.25 14.63
C GLY A 634 -1.25 -8.28 14.74
N ILE A 635 -1.20 -7.38 13.77
CA ILE A 635 -0.07 -6.46 13.52
C ILE A 635 -0.27 -5.05 14.09
N ARG A 636 -1.45 -4.76 14.65
CA ARG A 636 -1.77 -3.45 15.21
C ARG A 636 -1.43 -3.44 16.72
N PRO A 637 -1.32 -2.25 17.35
CA PRO A 637 -0.95 -2.16 18.77
C PRO A 637 -1.83 -2.99 19.71
N THR A 638 -3.13 -3.05 19.43
CA THR A 638 -4.10 -4.00 20.01
C THR A 638 -5.08 -4.45 18.91
N PRO A 639 -5.81 -5.55 19.07
CA PRO A 639 -6.94 -5.87 18.19
C PRO A 639 -8.06 -4.83 18.31
N TYR A 640 -8.96 -4.81 17.33
CA TYR A 640 -10.15 -3.98 17.30
C TYR A 640 -11.30 -4.65 18.08
N SER A 641 -11.94 -3.87 18.94
CA SER A 641 -13.12 -4.23 19.74
C SER A 641 -13.69 -2.93 20.32
N THR A 642 -14.99 -2.88 20.59
CA THR A 642 -15.61 -1.76 21.33
C THR A 642 -15.35 -1.84 22.85
N ASP A 643 -14.72 -2.92 23.33
CA ASP A 643 -14.26 -3.01 24.71
C ASP A 643 -12.96 -2.20 24.89
N LEU A 644 -13.04 -1.08 25.60
CA LEU A 644 -11.88 -0.25 25.95
C LEU A 644 -10.85 -0.96 26.84
N ALA A 645 -11.17 -2.12 27.44
CA ALA A 645 -10.18 -2.96 28.10
C ALA A 645 -9.32 -3.75 27.11
N VAL A 646 -9.86 -4.04 25.91
CA VAL A 646 -9.15 -4.70 24.79
C VAL A 646 -8.45 -3.65 23.93
N ASN A 647 -9.17 -2.62 23.49
CA ASN A 647 -8.64 -1.51 22.70
C ASN A 647 -8.78 -0.18 23.45
N PRO A 648 -7.76 0.25 24.21
CA PRO A 648 -7.85 1.47 25.01
C PRO A 648 -7.59 2.76 24.20
N SER A 649 -7.50 2.67 22.88
CA SER A 649 -7.09 3.81 22.06
C SER A 649 -8.15 4.91 22.05
N THR A 650 -7.69 6.16 22.00
CA THR A 650 -8.54 7.34 21.85
C THR A 650 -7.85 8.30 20.90
N TYR A 651 -8.51 9.38 20.48
CA TYR A 651 -7.84 10.40 19.65
C TYR A 651 -6.59 10.99 20.32
N ALA A 652 -6.52 11.00 21.66
CA ALA A 652 -5.33 11.45 22.38
C ALA A 652 -4.10 10.54 22.15
N SER A 653 -4.31 9.27 21.76
CA SER A 653 -3.23 8.32 21.43
C SER A 653 -2.38 8.78 20.23
N VAL A 654 -2.95 9.56 19.30
CA VAL A 654 -2.21 10.15 18.16
C VAL A 654 -1.01 11.00 18.62
N ALA A 655 -1.06 11.57 19.83
CA ALA A 655 0.05 12.35 20.38
C ALA A 655 1.22 11.49 20.90
N ASP A 656 1.05 10.17 21.09
CA ASP A 656 2.08 9.26 21.57
C ASP A 656 2.97 8.76 20.43
N VAL A 657 3.80 9.65 19.89
CA VAL A 657 4.73 9.36 18.78
C VAL A 657 5.80 8.30 19.12
N ALA A 658 5.89 7.84 20.37
CA ALA A 658 6.82 6.79 20.76
C ALA A 658 6.25 5.38 20.54
N ASN A 659 4.93 5.21 20.70
CA ASN A 659 4.26 3.91 20.60
C ASN A 659 3.24 3.83 19.45
N ILE A 660 2.81 4.99 18.93
CA ILE A 660 1.94 5.10 17.77
C ILE A 660 2.78 5.52 16.57
N SER A 661 3.04 4.57 15.67
CA SER A 661 3.79 4.82 14.44
C SER A 661 2.96 5.65 13.45
N GLN A 662 3.64 6.37 12.57
CA GLN A 662 3.03 6.97 11.39
C GLN A 662 3.49 6.18 10.14
N PRO A 663 2.58 5.79 9.23
CA PRO A 663 1.13 6.05 9.28
C PRO A 663 0.31 5.01 10.06
N HIS A 664 0.79 3.77 10.21
CA HIS A 664 -0.02 2.63 10.66
C HIS A 664 -0.66 2.78 12.04
N GLY A 665 0.08 3.33 13.01
CA GLY A 665 -0.47 3.60 14.34
C GLY A 665 -1.57 4.67 14.33
N ILE A 666 -1.45 5.70 13.48
CA ILE A 666 -2.50 6.70 13.29
C ILE A 666 -3.75 6.07 12.67
N GLY A 667 -3.54 5.21 11.67
CA GLY A 667 -4.58 4.37 11.08
C GLY A 667 -5.32 3.54 12.11
N TYR A 668 -4.58 2.87 12.98
CA TYR A 668 -5.15 2.09 14.07
C TYR A 668 -6.05 2.91 15.00
N VAL A 669 -5.63 4.11 15.40
CA VAL A 669 -6.47 4.98 16.21
C VAL A 669 -7.71 5.43 15.45
N TRP A 670 -7.60 5.68 14.14
CA TRP A 670 -8.72 6.05 13.30
C TRP A 670 -9.73 4.91 13.12
N ASN A 671 -9.28 3.71 12.76
CA ASN A 671 -10.16 2.55 12.65
C ASN A 671 -10.80 2.19 13.99
N SER A 672 -10.10 2.36 15.11
CA SER A 672 -10.72 2.17 16.43
C SER A 672 -11.95 3.06 16.62
N MET A 673 -11.96 4.30 16.10
CA MET A 673 -13.17 5.14 16.10
C MET A 673 -14.22 4.69 15.09
N LEU A 674 -13.81 4.21 13.90
CA LEU A 674 -14.74 3.72 12.89
C LEU A 674 -15.41 2.41 13.32
N TRP A 675 -14.71 1.56 14.06
CA TRP A 675 -15.24 0.31 14.61
C TRP A 675 -16.36 0.56 15.62
N GLU A 676 -16.24 1.61 16.43
CA GLU A 676 -17.31 2.11 17.31
C GLU A 676 -18.50 2.73 16.56
N VAL A 677 -18.32 3.13 15.29
CA VAL A 677 -19.40 3.64 14.43
C VAL A 677 -20.09 2.51 13.68
N TYR A 678 -19.35 1.44 13.37
CA TYR A 678 -19.86 0.25 12.69
C TYR A 678 -20.87 -0.51 13.55
N TRP A 679 -20.54 -0.73 14.83
CA TRP A 679 -21.40 -1.37 15.84
C TRP A 679 -22.38 -0.41 16.49
#